data_AF-A0A9W7XBA9-F1
#
_entry.id   AF-A0A9W7XBA9-F1
#
_cell.length_a   1.000
_cell.length_b   1.000
_cell.length_c   1.000
_cell.angle_alpha   90.00
_cell.angle_beta   90.00
_cell.angle_gamma   90.00
#
_symmetry.space_group_name_H-M   'P 1'
#
loop_
_entity.id
_entity.type
_entity.pdbx_description
1 polymer ?
#
loop_
_entity_poly.entity_id
_entity_poly.type
_entity_poly.pdbx_seq_one_letter_code
_entity_poly.pdbx_strand_id
1 'polypeptide(L)'
;MVANGVDEQPKGVSRNSPTAHMNGDEKKVYPGQLPALTWEHKLTHVRHDLPPFRLTWRETRQLAGIGIRLGRHILEETAKGRIAVIDPMKKRVAKSGQGVPLGGIGAGSIGRSYKGDFQRWQLFPGTCEDKPVLANQFSMVKKYSTVLHPGKPDLPKGSDISGIGSWDWNMSGQLSTYHALYPRAWTIYDGEPDPELNIVCRQISPIIPHNYQQSSYPVSVFTFTVTNSGNTAADVTLLFTWANSVGGRSELTGYHSNSHMIEKDGVHGILLHHRTADGQPPVTFAIAAQEKEDIHISVCPCFAISGSSDKFTAKDMWNSVKEHGSFNHLDPIRQPICSRPGSSIGAAIAASVKLPPKATQDVSFSLAWACPEVKFSSVTPKFYGTEEDAAAALLMMPFLHTSWERQIEEWQDPILKDERFPAWYVSCYTLFNELYYLNAGGTIWTDGLPPIQSLTAIGGNKFSLDMINGESDDFNEMVRQNNTASNILQRMASLFESMHASIASNSAIGTTLLQGEENIGQFLYLEGIEYYMWNTYDVHFYASFSLIMLFPKLQLSAQRDFAAAVMMHDPEKLRILHDGKWVARKVLGAVPHDLGLYDPWLKVNAYTLYNTDRWKDLNPKFVLQVYRDVVATGDKSFARAVWPSVYMAMAYMEQFDKDKDGMIENEDFPDQTYDVWSMAGISAYCGGLWVAALQAASALAREVGDKASEKLFWDKYEKAKSVYGKLWNAHLSKQTQLAGQWYAKACGLFPMLRRIRHKVHLKIYSFNVMKFKDGKRGAMNGMWPDGTVDMSAMQSREVWPGVTYALAASMIQEGMVEQGFKTAEGIYHAAWSPDGLGSLCYMRPLAIWAMQWALSKPKLHITHSDRYTSGFVPKNQFSYARIAKLLQLPEDESSKSFVRVVYEIIRNRFGS
;
A
#
# COMPACT_ATOMS: atom_id res chain seq x y z
N MET A 1 39.51 9.61 -34.37
CA MET A 1 38.36 9.98 -35.22
C MET A 1 37.22 9.05 -34.84
N VAL A 2 36.39 9.51 -33.90
CA VAL A 2 35.30 8.73 -33.30
C VAL A 2 34.03 9.15 -34.03
N ALA A 3 33.40 8.20 -34.70
CA ALA A 3 32.12 8.40 -35.36
C ALA A 3 30.99 8.11 -34.38
N ASN A 4 30.07 9.07 -34.33
CA ASN A 4 28.82 9.15 -33.59
C ASN A 4 27.99 7.85 -33.57
N GLY A 5 27.68 7.36 -32.36
CA GLY A 5 26.46 6.60 -32.09
C GLY A 5 25.42 7.57 -31.50
N VAL A 6 24.33 7.79 -32.21
CA VAL A 6 23.19 8.57 -31.75
C VAL A 6 22.40 7.69 -30.78
N ASP A 7 22.39 8.04 -29.50
CA ASP A 7 21.45 7.49 -28.52
C ASP A 7 20.04 7.97 -28.88
N GLU A 8 19.19 7.04 -29.33
CA GLU A 8 17.75 7.27 -29.44
C GLU A 8 17.16 7.48 -28.04
N GLN A 9 16.72 8.71 -27.74
CA GLN A 9 15.92 8.99 -26.56
C GLN A 9 14.59 8.21 -26.62
N PRO A 10 14.13 7.60 -25.51
CA PRO A 10 12.84 6.93 -25.49
C PRO A 10 11.70 7.94 -25.69
N LYS A 11 10.86 7.68 -26.72
CA LYS A 11 9.63 8.42 -27.00
C LYS A 11 8.67 8.28 -25.82
N GLY A 12 8.59 9.32 -24.98
CA GLY A 12 7.71 9.36 -23.79
C GLY A 12 8.08 10.41 -22.74
N VAL A 13 9.05 11.28 -23.02
CA VAL A 13 9.52 12.33 -22.10
C VAL A 13 9.41 13.68 -22.77
N SER A 14 8.45 14.50 -22.36
CA SER A 14 8.38 15.92 -22.71
C SER A 14 9.26 16.71 -21.74
N ARG A 15 10.23 17.48 -22.25
CA ARG A 15 10.94 18.50 -21.48
C ARG A 15 10.29 19.84 -21.76
N ASN A 16 9.53 20.37 -20.80
CA ASN A 16 9.09 21.76 -20.85
C ASN A 16 10.19 22.64 -20.27
N SER A 17 10.76 23.55 -21.08
CA SER A 17 11.77 24.52 -20.66
C SER A 17 11.14 25.88 -20.34
N PRO A 18 11.14 26.35 -19.07
CA PRO A 18 10.81 27.74 -18.76
C PRO A 18 12.08 28.57 -18.57
N THR A 19 12.22 29.64 -19.34
CA THR A 19 13.14 30.75 -19.07
C THR A 19 12.68 31.49 -17.82
N ALA A 20 13.43 31.41 -16.72
CA ALA A 20 13.15 32.14 -15.47
C ALA A 20 14.05 33.39 -15.36
N HIS A 21 13.45 34.58 -15.40
CA HIS A 21 14.05 35.78 -14.82
C HIS A 21 13.66 35.84 -13.34
N MET A 22 14.65 35.81 -12.45
CA MET A 22 14.44 35.97 -11.00
C MET A 22 14.20 37.44 -10.66
N ASN A 23 13.13 37.73 -9.93
CA ASN A 23 13.07 38.82 -8.95
C ASN A 23 12.19 38.38 -7.78
N GLY A 24 12.65 38.69 -6.57
CA GLY A 24 12.14 38.16 -5.31
C GLY A 24 10.93 38.90 -4.75
N ASP A 25 9.76 38.57 -5.28
CA ASP A 25 8.48 38.73 -4.58
C ASP A 25 7.89 37.33 -4.29
N GLU A 26 7.06 37.23 -3.25
CA GLU A 26 6.40 36.00 -2.78
C GLU A 26 6.06 35.03 -3.93
N LYS A 27 6.62 33.81 -3.90
CA LYS A 27 6.39 32.79 -4.95
C LYS A 27 4.90 32.49 -5.09
N LYS A 28 4.24 33.14 -6.04
CA LYS A 28 2.90 32.75 -6.52
C LYS A 28 3.04 31.38 -7.18
N VAL A 29 2.35 30.37 -6.64
CA VAL A 29 2.21 29.06 -7.28
C VAL A 29 1.14 29.22 -8.37
N TYR A 30 1.44 28.77 -9.59
CA TYR A 30 0.53 28.84 -10.74
C TYR A 30 -0.10 27.46 -10.97
N PRO A 31 -1.39 27.24 -10.65
CA PRO A 31 -2.03 25.93 -10.73
C PRO A 31 -1.96 25.26 -12.12
N GLY A 32 -1.99 26.08 -13.18
CA GLY A 32 -1.88 25.63 -14.57
C GLY A 32 -0.45 25.32 -15.05
N GLN A 33 0.59 25.64 -14.26
CA GLN A 33 1.97 25.35 -14.64
C GLN A 33 2.31 23.89 -14.31
N LEU A 34 2.63 23.10 -15.33
CA LEU A 34 3.08 21.74 -15.13
C LEU A 34 4.50 21.71 -14.55
N PRO A 35 4.79 20.76 -13.64
CA PRO A 35 6.17 20.40 -13.33
C PRO A 35 6.91 20.08 -14.63
N ALA A 36 8.22 20.33 -14.65
CA ALA A 36 9.06 20.07 -15.82
C ALA A 36 8.96 18.62 -16.33
N LEU A 37 8.47 17.70 -15.49
CA LEU A 37 8.57 16.26 -15.63
C LEU A 37 7.31 15.59 -15.05
N THR A 38 6.50 14.94 -15.89
CA THR A 38 5.22 14.28 -15.51
C THR A 38 4.93 13.06 -16.37
N TRP A 39 4.09 12.13 -15.88
CA TRP A 39 3.67 10.94 -16.63
C TRP A 39 2.59 11.31 -17.64
N GLU A 40 2.89 11.25 -18.94
CA GLU A 40 1.97 11.69 -19.98
C GLU A 40 1.25 10.52 -20.66
N HIS A 41 -0.08 10.61 -20.77
CA HIS A 41 -0.89 9.75 -21.63
C HIS A 41 -1.90 10.57 -22.44
N LYS A 42 -2.07 10.23 -23.71
CA LYS A 42 -3.16 10.76 -24.52
C LYS A 42 -4.49 10.16 -24.08
N LEU A 43 -5.53 10.99 -24.04
CA LEU A 43 -6.88 10.56 -23.64
C LEU A 43 -7.48 9.50 -24.59
N THR A 44 -7.00 9.46 -25.84
CA THR A 44 -7.41 8.51 -26.90
C THR A 44 -6.72 7.15 -26.81
N HIS A 45 -5.74 6.95 -25.93
CA HIS A 45 -5.01 5.69 -25.87
C HIS A 45 -5.95 4.51 -25.60
N VAL A 46 -5.79 3.43 -26.39
CA VAL A 46 -6.66 2.25 -26.32
C VAL A 46 -6.25 1.40 -25.12
N ARG A 47 -7.26 0.88 -24.41
CA ARG A 47 -7.08 -0.04 -23.27
C ARG A 47 -6.61 -1.39 -23.80
N HIS A 48 -5.49 -1.90 -23.28
CA HIS A 48 -5.08 -3.28 -23.50
C HIS A 48 -5.49 -4.13 -22.30
N ASP A 49 -6.13 -5.27 -22.59
CA ASP A 49 -6.34 -6.33 -21.61
C ASP A 49 -5.03 -7.09 -21.41
N LEU A 50 -4.64 -7.28 -20.15
CA LEU A 50 -3.44 -8.02 -19.83
C LEU A 50 -3.65 -9.51 -20.09
N PRO A 51 -2.72 -10.20 -20.78
CA PRO A 51 -2.82 -11.63 -20.98
C PRO A 51 -2.73 -12.35 -19.63
N PRO A 52 -3.63 -13.31 -19.34
CA PRO A 52 -3.58 -14.04 -18.08
C PRO A 52 -2.32 -14.90 -18.00
N PHE A 53 -1.78 -15.04 -16.79
CA PHE A 53 -0.66 -15.94 -16.52
C PHE A 53 -1.05 -17.39 -16.84
N ARG A 54 -0.18 -18.11 -17.57
CA ARG A 54 -0.43 -19.51 -17.94
C ARG A 54 0.45 -20.48 -17.13
N LEU A 55 -0.23 -21.38 -16.42
CA LEU A 55 0.38 -22.53 -15.78
C LEU A 55 0.84 -23.56 -16.82
N THR A 56 2.01 -24.13 -16.60
CA THR A 56 2.48 -25.31 -17.32
C THR A 56 1.79 -26.56 -16.80
N TRP A 57 1.72 -27.62 -17.62
CA TRP A 57 1.14 -28.90 -17.21
C TRP A 57 1.75 -29.48 -15.93
N ARG A 58 3.05 -29.27 -15.72
CA ARG A 58 3.76 -29.72 -14.52
C ARG A 58 3.28 -28.97 -13.27
N GLU A 59 3.19 -27.65 -13.34
CA GLU A 59 2.70 -26.81 -12.24
C GLU A 59 1.23 -27.10 -11.95
N THR A 60 0.38 -27.24 -12.98
CA THR A 60 -1.03 -27.60 -12.81
C THR A 60 -1.19 -28.91 -12.04
N ARG A 61 -0.36 -29.92 -12.34
CA ARG A 61 -0.38 -31.19 -11.61
C ARG A 61 0.10 -31.04 -10.16
N GLN A 62 1.15 -30.23 -9.91
CA GLN A 62 1.66 -29.99 -8.56
C GLN A 62 0.65 -29.22 -7.70
N LEU A 63 -0.02 -28.23 -8.28
CA LEU A 63 -0.98 -27.36 -7.59
C LEU A 63 -2.39 -27.93 -7.54
N ALA A 64 -2.72 -29.00 -8.26
CA ALA A 64 -4.07 -29.57 -8.32
C ALA A 64 -4.65 -29.89 -6.93
N GLY A 65 -3.85 -30.48 -6.04
CA GLY A 65 -4.28 -30.80 -4.68
C GLY A 65 -4.65 -29.56 -3.86
N ILE A 66 -3.85 -28.50 -4.00
CA ILE A 66 -4.09 -27.19 -3.38
C ILE A 66 -5.34 -26.55 -4.00
N GLY A 67 -5.47 -26.57 -5.32
CA GLY A 67 -6.60 -25.99 -6.05
C GLY A 67 -7.95 -26.59 -5.68
N ILE A 68 -8.03 -27.92 -5.48
CA ILE A 68 -9.26 -28.58 -5.02
C ILE A 68 -9.63 -28.11 -3.61
N ARG A 69 -8.65 -28.05 -2.69
CA ARG A 69 -8.89 -27.59 -1.31
C ARG A 69 -9.23 -26.11 -1.24
N LEU A 70 -8.58 -25.29 -2.06
CA LEU A 70 -8.88 -23.87 -2.21
C LEU A 70 -10.31 -23.66 -2.74
N GLY A 71 -10.71 -24.38 -3.78
CA GLY A 71 -12.08 -24.32 -4.31
C GLY A 71 -13.14 -24.68 -3.26
N ARG A 72 -12.88 -25.72 -2.45
CA ARG A 72 -13.73 -26.06 -1.31
C ARG A 72 -13.76 -24.95 -0.24
N HIS A 73 -12.61 -24.39 0.10
CA HIS A 73 -12.51 -23.31 1.09
C HIS A 73 -13.27 -22.05 0.63
N ILE A 74 -13.18 -21.68 -0.65
CA ILE A 74 -13.94 -20.58 -1.23
C ILE A 74 -15.45 -20.82 -1.10
N LEU A 75 -15.93 -22.03 -1.38
CA LEU A 75 -17.34 -22.38 -1.22
C LEU A 75 -17.78 -22.28 0.25
N GLU A 76 -16.95 -22.76 1.20
CA GLU A 76 -17.23 -22.70 2.63
C GLU A 76 -17.27 -21.25 3.16
N GLU A 77 -16.37 -20.38 2.72
CA GLU A 77 -16.37 -18.96 3.12
C GLU A 77 -17.51 -18.18 2.46
N THR A 78 -17.81 -18.45 1.19
CA THR A 78 -18.95 -17.85 0.47
C THR A 78 -20.27 -18.24 1.14
N ALA A 79 -20.42 -19.48 1.61
CA ALA A 79 -21.60 -19.93 2.36
C ALA A 79 -21.78 -19.21 3.70
N LYS A 80 -20.69 -18.71 4.30
CA LYS A 80 -20.72 -17.87 5.51
C LYS A 80 -20.91 -16.38 5.21
N GLY A 81 -21.08 -16.00 3.93
CA GLY A 81 -21.15 -14.60 3.50
C GLY A 81 -19.82 -13.85 3.60
N ARG A 82 -18.69 -14.57 3.61
CA ARG A 82 -17.35 -13.99 3.78
C ARG A 82 -16.52 -14.11 2.49
N ILE A 83 -15.52 -13.24 2.37
CA ILE A 83 -14.61 -13.20 1.21
C ILE A 83 -13.36 -14.02 1.52
N ALA A 84 -13.06 -15.02 0.68
CA ALA A 84 -11.82 -15.79 0.79
C ALA A 84 -10.57 -14.93 0.54
N VAL A 85 -9.47 -15.24 1.23
CA VAL A 85 -8.18 -14.53 1.15
C VAL A 85 -7.64 -14.49 -0.29
N ILE A 86 -7.80 -15.60 -1.01
CA ILE A 86 -7.40 -15.78 -2.41
C ILE A 86 -8.58 -16.37 -3.16
N ASP A 87 -9.02 -15.70 -4.22
CA ASP A 87 -10.07 -16.19 -5.13
C ASP A 87 -9.61 -16.13 -6.59
N PRO A 88 -9.05 -17.23 -7.13
CA PRO A 88 -8.62 -17.31 -8.52
C PRO A 88 -9.79 -17.40 -9.52
N MET A 89 -11.02 -17.63 -9.05
CA MET A 89 -12.21 -17.74 -9.91
C MET A 89 -12.82 -16.37 -10.20
N LYS A 90 -12.61 -15.38 -9.33
CA LYS A 90 -13.00 -13.99 -9.57
C LYS A 90 -12.08 -13.36 -10.61
N LYS A 91 -12.50 -13.38 -11.88
CA LYS A 91 -11.82 -12.68 -12.98
C LYS A 91 -11.71 -11.18 -12.65
N ARG A 92 -10.50 -10.72 -12.36
CA ARG A 92 -10.19 -9.29 -12.28
C ARG A 92 -9.47 -8.89 -13.55
N VAL A 93 -10.09 -8.00 -14.31
CA VAL A 93 -9.43 -7.40 -15.48
C VAL A 93 -8.66 -6.19 -14.95
N ALA A 94 -7.35 -6.36 -14.74
CA ALA A 94 -6.45 -5.23 -14.53
C ALA A 94 -6.45 -4.40 -15.82
N LYS A 95 -7.28 -3.36 -15.87
CA LYS A 95 -7.39 -2.46 -17.01
C LYS A 95 -6.29 -1.40 -16.93
N SER A 96 -5.56 -1.21 -18.02
CA SER A 96 -4.58 -0.13 -18.26
C SER A 96 -5.16 1.30 -18.25
N GLY A 97 -6.42 1.45 -17.79
CA GLY A 97 -7.22 2.68 -17.82
C GLY A 97 -7.22 3.51 -16.53
N GLN A 98 -6.20 3.39 -15.68
CA GLN A 98 -6.21 4.00 -14.33
C GLN A 98 -5.49 5.35 -14.32
N GLY A 99 -5.80 6.18 -13.31
CA GLY A 99 -5.09 7.43 -13.02
C GLY A 99 -4.81 7.54 -11.52
N VAL A 100 -4.34 8.72 -11.10
CA VAL A 100 -4.03 9.02 -9.70
C VAL A 100 -5.28 8.94 -8.81
N PRO A 101 -5.25 8.16 -7.71
CA PRO A 101 -6.36 8.07 -6.78
C PRO A 101 -6.52 9.36 -5.97
N LEU A 102 -7.75 9.63 -5.56
CA LEU A 102 -8.16 10.78 -4.77
C LEU A 102 -8.30 10.39 -3.29
N GLY A 103 -7.94 11.31 -2.40
CA GLY A 103 -8.13 11.18 -0.95
C GLY A 103 -6.83 11.09 -0.14
N GLY A 104 -6.98 11.23 1.18
CA GLY A 104 -5.92 11.03 2.16
C GLY A 104 -5.64 9.56 2.46
N ILE A 105 -4.53 9.30 3.13
CA ILE A 105 -4.17 7.99 3.66
C ILE A 105 -5.23 7.55 4.66
N GLY A 106 -5.77 6.34 4.48
CA GLY A 106 -6.74 5.79 5.41
C GLY A 106 -8.14 6.36 5.31
N ALA A 107 -8.44 7.29 4.39
CA ALA A 107 -9.73 7.96 4.30
C ALA A 107 -10.73 7.27 3.34
N GLY A 108 -10.34 6.12 2.79
CA GLY A 108 -10.95 5.54 1.59
C GLY A 108 -10.49 6.25 0.31
N SER A 109 -10.43 5.51 -0.80
CA SER A 109 -9.90 6.04 -2.06
C SER A 109 -10.93 6.02 -3.20
N ILE A 110 -10.88 7.04 -4.06
CA ILE A 110 -11.68 7.11 -5.29
C ILE A 110 -10.71 7.23 -6.47
N GLY A 111 -10.70 6.24 -7.36
CA GLY A 111 -9.90 6.30 -8.58
C GLY A 111 -10.51 7.27 -9.60
N ARG A 112 -9.68 8.11 -10.23
CA ARG A 112 -10.06 8.86 -11.43
C ARG A 112 -9.22 8.39 -12.61
N SER A 113 -9.87 7.92 -13.67
CA SER A 113 -9.18 7.46 -14.88
C SER A 113 -8.54 8.65 -15.60
N TYR A 114 -7.53 8.39 -16.45
CA TYR A 114 -6.97 9.43 -17.33
C TYR A 114 -8.01 9.99 -18.31
N LYS A 115 -9.14 9.28 -18.53
CA LYS A 115 -10.26 9.73 -19.35
C LYS A 115 -11.22 10.66 -18.61
N GLY A 116 -11.09 10.77 -17.28
CA GLY A 116 -11.96 11.57 -16.43
C GLY A 116 -13.00 10.76 -15.63
N ASP A 117 -13.09 9.45 -15.82
CA ASP A 117 -14.08 8.60 -15.13
C ASP A 117 -13.75 8.43 -13.64
N PHE A 118 -14.73 8.66 -12.77
CA PHE A 118 -14.64 8.26 -11.37
C PHE A 118 -15.02 6.78 -11.23
N GLN A 119 -14.02 5.94 -10.96
CA GLN A 119 -14.13 4.49 -10.92
C GLN A 119 -13.26 3.94 -9.78
N ARG A 120 -13.34 2.63 -9.54
CA ARG A 120 -12.49 1.95 -8.56
C ARG A 120 -12.63 2.55 -7.16
N TRP A 121 -13.84 2.41 -6.62
CA TRP A 121 -14.21 2.91 -5.31
C TRP A 121 -13.73 1.94 -4.23
N GLN A 122 -12.88 2.43 -3.33
CA GLN A 122 -12.35 1.69 -2.19
C GLN A 122 -12.62 2.47 -0.91
N LEU A 123 -13.90 2.76 -0.66
CA LEU A 123 -14.34 3.46 0.55
C LEU A 123 -14.51 2.49 1.74
N PHE A 124 -14.78 1.22 1.46
CA PHE A 124 -15.04 0.20 2.48
C PHE A 124 -13.96 -0.88 2.49
N PRO A 125 -13.62 -1.45 3.66
CA PRO A 125 -12.64 -2.53 3.78
C PRO A 125 -12.98 -3.72 2.85
N GLY A 126 -11.98 -4.22 2.13
CA GLY A 126 -12.10 -5.43 1.29
C GLY A 126 -12.96 -5.27 0.01
N THR A 127 -13.62 -4.13 -0.18
CA THR A 127 -14.49 -3.88 -1.34
C THR A 127 -13.81 -2.93 -2.31
N CYS A 128 -13.80 -3.30 -3.60
CA CYS A 128 -13.26 -2.49 -4.69
C CYS A 128 -14.26 -2.53 -5.85
N GLU A 129 -14.99 -1.44 -6.05
CA GLU A 129 -15.98 -1.32 -7.12
C GLU A 129 -15.33 -0.69 -8.35
N ASP A 130 -14.93 -1.50 -9.33
CA ASP A 130 -14.19 -1.05 -10.52
C ASP A 130 -15.05 -0.34 -11.58
N LYS A 131 -16.38 -0.31 -11.41
CA LYS A 131 -17.27 0.30 -12.41
C LYS A 131 -17.27 1.82 -12.29
N PRO A 132 -17.23 2.55 -13.43
CA PRO A 132 -17.35 4.00 -13.41
C PRO A 132 -18.79 4.43 -13.09
N VAL A 133 -18.92 5.50 -12.30
CA VAL A 133 -20.20 6.19 -12.07
C VAL A 133 -20.30 7.34 -13.07
N LEU A 134 -21.00 7.11 -14.19
CA LEU A 134 -20.97 8.03 -15.34
C LEU A 134 -21.59 9.41 -15.09
N ALA A 135 -22.39 9.57 -14.03
CA ALA A 135 -22.93 10.87 -13.62
C ALA A 135 -21.88 11.78 -12.96
N ASN A 136 -20.76 11.22 -12.49
CA ASN A 136 -19.70 11.98 -11.85
C ASN A 136 -18.78 12.51 -12.92
N GLN A 137 -18.89 13.78 -13.28
CA GLN A 137 -18.16 14.36 -14.42
C GLN A 137 -17.88 15.84 -14.22
N PHE A 138 -16.90 16.31 -14.99
CA PHE A 138 -16.75 17.73 -15.30
C PHE A 138 -17.22 17.99 -16.73
N SER A 139 -17.97 19.07 -16.92
CA SER A 139 -18.47 19.46 -18.23
C SER A 139 -18.21 20.94 -18.48
N MET A 140 -18.11 21.30 -19.75
CA MET A 140 -17.95 22.69 -20.20
C MET A 140 -19.14 23.07 -21.07
N VAL A 141 -19.71 24.24 -20.81
CA VAL A 141 -20.83 24.81 -21.55
C VAL A 141 -20.47 26.22 -22.02
N LYS A 142 -20.57 26.42 -23.35
CA LYS A 142 -20.44 27.70 -24.07
C LYS A 142 -21.28 27.58 -25.36
N LYS A 143 -20.67 27.79 -26.53
CA LYS A 143 -21.22 27.55 -27.88
C LYS A 143 -21.15 26.07 -28.26
N TYR A 144 -20.13 25.37 -27.75
CA TYR A 144 -19.97 23.93 -27.82
C TYR A 144 -20.10 23.38 -26.39
N SER A 145 -21.22 22.74 -26.07
CA SER A 145 -21.43 22.04 -24.80
C SER A 145 -20.90 20.62 -24.91
N THR A 146 -20.02 20.21 -24.01
CA THR A 146 -19.61 18.80 -23.93
C THR A 146 -19.17 18.39 -22.53
N VAL A 147 -19.36 17.11 -22.23
CA VAL A 147 -18.71 16.45 -21.10
C VAL A 147 -17.22 16.29 -21.41
N LEU A 148 -16.35 16.60 -20.45
CA LEU A 148 -14.88 16.52 -20.61
C LEU A 148 -14.38 15.07 -20.54
N HIS A 149 -14.92 14.21 -21.39
CA HIS A 149 -14.64 12.78 -21.48
C HIS A 149 -14.50 12.36 -22.95
N PRO A 150 -13.44 11.61 -23.33
CA PRO A 150 -13.16 11.25 -24.72
C PRO A 150 -14.13 10.17 -25.21
N GLY A 151 -14.96 10.54 -26.19
CA GLY A 151 -15.98 9.69 -26.80
C GLY A 151 -17.17 9.38 -25.89
N LYS A 152 -18.13 8.64 -26.44
CA LYS A 152 -19.33 8.21 -25.73
C LYS A 152 -19.05 6.96 -24.88
N PRO A 153 -19.31 6.98 -23.55
CA PRO A 153 -19.10 5.82 -22.69
C PRO A 153 -20.15 4.73 -22.94
N ASP A 154 -19.86 3.50 -22.48
CA ASP A 154 -20.81 2.39 -22.47
C ASP A 154 -21.94 2.68 -21.47
N LEU A 155 -23.06 3.18 -21.96
CA LEU A 155 -24.19 3.58 -21.14
C LEU A 155 -24.99 2.37 -20.62
N PRO A 156 -25.47 2.41 -19.36
CA PRO A 156 -26.41 1.40 -18.84
C PRO A 156 -27.71 1.37 -19.67
N LYS A 157 -28.25 0.18 -19.93
CA LYS A 157 -29.54 -0.01 -20.64
C LYS A 157 -30.64 0.83 -19.98
N GLY A 158 -31.28 1.73 -20.74
CA GLY A 158 -32.37 2.58 -20.27
C GLY A 158 -31.98 4.01 -19.83
N SER A 159 -30.70 4.36 -19.87
CA SER A 159 -30.21 5.72 -19.57
C SER A 159 -30.18 6.68 -20.78
N ASP A 160 -30.65 6.22 -21.95
CA ASP A 160 -30.44 6.88 -23.24
C ASP A 160 -31.37 8.07 -23.52
N ILE A 161 -32.60 8.10 -22.98
CA ILE A 161 -33.63 9.07 -23.42
C ILE A 161 -33.86 10.20 -22.41
N SER A 162 -33.83 9.91 -21.10
CA SER A 162 -34.03 10.87 -20.02
C SER A 162 -32.91 10.87 -18.96
N GLY A 163 -31.90 10.00 -19.13
CA GLY A 163 -30.76 9.87 -18.23
C GLY A 163 -29.48 10.53 -18.76
N ILE A 164 -28.33 10.09 -18.24
CA ILE A 164 -26.98 10.61 -18.58
C ILE A 164 -26.65 10.47 -20.08
N GLY A 165 -27.31 9.57 -20.80
CA GLY A 165 -27.14 9.41 -22.24
C GLY A 165 -27.60 10.61 -23.07
N SER A 166 -28.35 11.54 -22.47
CA SER A 166 -28.79 12.80 -23.09
C SER A 166 -27.73 13.91 -23.10
N TRP A 167 -26.62 13.75 -22.36
CA TRP A 167 -25.55 14.74 -22.33
C TRP A 167 -24.71 14.71 -23.62
N ASP A 168 -24.02 15.82 -23.91
CA ASP A 168 -23.20 15.93 -25.12
C ASP A 168 -21.81 15.26 -24.90
N TRP A 169 -21.67 13.99 -25.33
CA TRP A 169 -20.43 13.19 -25.24
C TRP A 169 -19.61 13.23 -26.53
N ASN A 170 -19.23 14.44 -26.98
CA ASN A 170 -18.71 14.66 -28.33
C ASN A 170 -17.20 15.00 -28.37
N MET A 171 -16.50 14.96 -27.23
CA MET A 171 -15.08 15.29 -27.17
C MET A 171 -14.24 14.19 -27.83
N SER A 172 -13.34 14.57 -28.76
CA SER A 172 -12.48 13.61 -29.47
C SER A 172 -11.32 13.11 -28.60
N GLY A 173 -10.75 14.01 -27.78
CA GLY A 173 -9.62 13.75 -26.90
C GLY A 173 -8.27 13.66 -27.62
N GLN A 174 -8.19 13.95 -28.92
CA GLN A 174 -6.96 13.81 -29.71
C GLN A 174 -5.88 14.83 -29.33
N LEU A 175 -6.31 16.02 -28.89
CA LEU A 175 -5.44 17.12 -28.46
C LEU A 175 -5.37 17.21 -26.92
N SER A 176 -5.95 16.25 -26.22
CA SER A 176 -6.01 16.24 -24.76
C SER A 176 -5.00 15.25 -24.17
N THR A 177 -4.27 15.68 -23.15
CA THR A 177 -3.26 14.87 -22.45
C THR A 177 -3.52 14.81 -20.95
N TYR A 178 -3.21 13.67 -20.35
CA TYR A 178 -3.23 13.44 -18.90
C TYR A 178 -1.80 13.36 -18.38
N HIS A 179 -1.52 14.07 -17.31
CA HIS A 179 -0.23 14.17 -16.64
C HIS A 179 -0.35 13.73 -15.18
N ALA A 180 0.52 12.85 -14.69
CA ALA A 180 0.48 12.42 -13.28
C ALA A 180 1.83 12.60 -12.56
N LEU A 181 1.75 13.10 -11.32
CA LEU A 181 2.83 13.15 -10.34
C LEU A 181 2.22 13.14 -8.94
N TYR A 182 1.92 11.93 -8.43
CA TYR A 182 1.23 11.74 -7.15
C TYR A 182 1.85 12.58 -6.02
N PRO A 183 1.04 13.30 -5.21
CA PRO A 183 -0.44 13.25 -5.12
C PRO A 183 -1.18 14.21 -6.07
N ARG A 184 -0.52 14.71 -7.12
CA ARG A 184 -1.07 15.64 -8.10
C ARG A 184 -1.28 14.96 -9.45
N ALA A 185 -2.28 15.42 -10.20
CA ALA A 185 -2.41 15.10 -11.62
C ALA A 185 -3.03 16.29 -12.37
N TRP A 186 -2.82 16.34 -13.68
CA TRP A 186 -3.34 17.36 -14.56
C TRP A 186 -4.00 16.72 -15.78
N THR A 187 -5.09 17.28 -16.23
CA THR A 187 -5.67 16.98 -17.55
C THR A 187 -5.67 18.27 -18.36
N ILE A 188 -4.97 18.26 -19.48
CA ILE A 188 -4.87 19.38 -20.41
C ILE A 188 -5.84 19.12 -21.55
N TYR A 189 -6.69 20.10 -21.82
CA TYR A 189 -7.59 20.14 -22.96
C TYR A 189 -7.14 21.31 -23.84
N ASP A 190 -6.35 21.03 -24.86
CA ASP A 190 -5.76 22.04 -25.75
C ASP A 190 -6.64 22.23 -26.99
N GLY A 191 -7.42 23.32 -27.02
CA GLY A 191 -8.33 23.62 -28.13
C GLY A 191 -9.52 22.66 -28.26
N GLU A 192 -9.82 21.87 -27.23
CA GLU A 192 -11.00 20.99 -27.14
C GLU A 192 -11.78 21.33 -25.85
N PRO A 193 -13.09 21.59 -25.92
CA PRO A 193 -13.99 21.54 -27.08
C PRO A 193 -13.99 22.78 -27.99
N ASP A 194 -13.33 23.88 -27.58
CA ASP A 194 -13.28 25.14 -28.34
C ASP A 194 -11.82 25.47 -28.68
N PRO A 195 -11.46 25.64 -29.98
CA PRO A 195 -10.10 25.98 -30.40
C PRO A 195 -9.53 27.27 -29.79
N GLU A 196 -10.40 28.19 -29.36
CA GLU A 196 -9.99 29.47 -28.77
C GLU A 196 -9.69 29.36 -27.26
N LEU A 197 -9.95 28.22 -26.64
CA LEU A 197 -9.79 28.00 -25.21
C LEU A 197 -8.80 26.88 -24.92
N ASN A 198 -7.97 27.10 -23.90
CA ASN A 198 -7.14 26.07 -23.30
C ASN A 198 -7.56 25.89 -21.84
N ILE A 199 -7.85 24.66 -21.45
CA ILE A 199 -8.32 24.31 -20.12
C ILE A 199 -7.33 23.32 -19.49
N VAL A 200 -6.84 23.65 -18.31
CA VAL A 200 -6.00 22.75 -17.50
C VAL A 200 -6.75 22.43 -16.22
N CYS A 201 -7.16 21.18 -16.05
CA CYS A 201 -7.74 20.65 -14.82
C CYS A 201 -6.63 20.07 -13.96
N ARG A 202 -6.28 20.71 -12.85
CA ARG A 202 -5.37 20.15 -11.86
C ARG A 202 -6.15 19.52 -10.72
N GLN A 203 -5.84 18.27 -10.36
CA GLN A 203 -6.33 17.61 -9.16
C GLN A 203 -5.22 17.46 -8.12
N ILE A 204 -5.57 17.62 -6.85
CA ILE A 204 -4.65 17.49 -5.72
C ILE A 204 -5.33 16.79 -4.53
N SER A 205 -4.60 15.87 -3.90
CA SER A 205 -4.94 15.32 -2.59
C SER A 205 -3.89 15.71 -1.55
N PRO A 206 -4.26 15.93 -0.27
CA PRO A 206 -3.39 16.54 0.75
C PRO A 206 -2.35 15.58 1.35
N ILE A 207 -1.58 14.87 0.52
CA ILE A 207 -0.55 13.92 0.99
C ILE A 207 0.76 14.67 1.24
N ILE A 208 1.04 14.94 2.52
CA ILE A 208 2.16 15.76 2.96
C ILE A 208 2.99 14.95 3.98
N PRO A 209 4.24 14.57 3.64
CA PRO A 209 5.11 13.84 4.56
C PRO A 209 5.23 14.54 5.92
N HIS A 210 5.28 13.75 7.00
CA HIS A 210 5.30 14.19 8.40
C HIS A 210 4.06 14.98 8.89
N ASN A 211 3.07 15.28 8.04
CA ASN A 211 1.80 15.89 8.43
C ASN A 211 0.71 14.81 8.48
N TYR A 212 0.46 14.29 9.68
CA TYR A 212 -0.45 13.17 9.92
C TYR A 212 -1.92 13.58 9.86
N GLN A 213 -2.24 14.83 10.18
CA GLN A 213 -3.63 15.30 10.21
C GLN A 213 -4.14 15.60 8.80
N GLN A 214 -3.43 16.41 8.02
CA GLN A 214 -3.91 16.79 6.68
C GLN A 214 -3.82 15.61 5.71
N SER A 215 -2.82 14.74 5.88
CA SER A 215 -2.67 13.53 5.06
C SER A 215 -3.75 12.49 5.29
N SER A 216 -4.56 12.59 6.36
CA SER A 216 -5.70 11.69 6.59
C SER A 216 -7.01 12.19 5.97
N TYR A 217 -7.04 13.42 5.44
CA TYR A 217 -8.30 14.04 5.04
C TYR A 217 -8.93 13.38 3.80
N PRO A 218 -10.22 12.99 3.87
CA PRO A 218 -10.98 12.48 2.73
C PRO A 218 -11.44 13.61 1.80
N VAL A 219 -10.48 14.37 1.26
CA VAL A 219 -10.74 15.54 0.41
C VAL A 219 -9.84 15.56 -0.81
N SER A 220 -10.34 16.11 -1.91
CA SER A 220 -9.56 16.43 -3.09
C SER A 220 -10.05 17.73 -3.72
N VAL A 221 -9.13 18.51 -4.25
CA VAL A 221 -9.40 19.81 -4.88
C VAL A 221 -9.11 19.72 -6.37
N PHE A 222 -9.98 20.32 -7.17
CA PHE A 222 -9.87 20.43 -8.62
C PHE A 222 -9.81 21.90 -9.02
N THR A 223 -8.68 22.35 -9.53
CA THR A 223 -8.50 23.73 -10.01
C THR A 223 -8.45 23.71 -11.52
N PHE A 224 -9.39 24.39 -12.15
CA PHE A 224 -9.46 24.60 -13.58
C PHE A 224 -8.87 25.96 -13.92
N THR A 225 -7.74 25.97 -14.61
CA THR A 225 -7.17 27.15 -15.24
C THR A 225 -7.70 27.25 -16.65
N VAL A 226 -8.53 28.26 -16.92
CA VAL A 226 -9.13 28.51 -18.24
C VAL A 226 -8.44 29.72 -18.86
N THR A 227 -7.81 29.52 -20.02
CA THR A 227 -7.13 30.58 -20.77
C THR A 227 -7.87 30.85 -22.07
N ASN A 228 -8.23 32.11 -22.29
CA ASN A 228 -8.84 32.57 -23.53
C ASN A 228 -7.78 33.07 -24.50
N SER A 229 -7.44 32.27 -25.50
CA SER A 229 -6.49 32.63 -26.57
C SER A 229 -7.15 33.45 -27.68
N GLY A 230 -8.49 33.55 -27.68
CA GLY A 230 -9.28 34.28 -28.66
C GLY A 230 -9.19 35.81 -28.53
N ASN A 231 -9.73 36.49 -29.55
CA ASN A 231 -9.79 37.95 -29.60
C ASN A 231 -11.10 38.53 -29.04
N THR A 232 -12.05 37.68 -28.66
CA THR A 232 -13.37 38.06 -28.12
C THR A 232 -13.51 37.59 -26.67
N ALA A 233 -14.37 38.25 -25.91
CA ALA A 233 -14.70 37.79 -24.56
C ALA A 233 -15.47 36.47 -24.63
N ALA A 234 -15.17 35.54 -23.72
CA ALA A 234 -15.80 34.23 -23.65
C ALA A 234 -16.54 34.06 -22.32
N ASP A 235 -17.85 33.80 -22.39
CA ASP A 235 -18.63 33.36 -21.23
C ASP A 235 -18.54 31.83 -21.17
N VAL A 236 -17.83 31.29 -20.17
CA VAL A 236 -17.59 29.86 -20.00
C VAL A 236 -18.22 29.38 -18.71
N THR A 237 -19.06 28.35 -18.79
CA THR A 237 -19.59 27.68 -17.60
C THR A 237 -18.92 26.32 -17.43
N LEU A 238 -18.28 26.10 -16.28
CA LEU A 238 -17.78 24.80 -15.85
C LEU A 238 -18.80 24.16 -14.91
N LEU A 239 -19.16 22.92 -15.19
CA LEU A 239 -20.14 22.15 -14.42
C LEU A 239 -19.44 20.97 -13.74
N PHE A 240 -19.66 20.83 -12.43
CA PHE A 240 -19.26 19.66 -11.66
C PHE A 240 -20.52 18.90 -11.22
N THR A 241 -20.68 17.67 -11.69
CA THR A 241 -21.80 16.79 -11.35
C THR A 241 -21.35 15.63 -10.47
N TRP A 242 -22.17 15.27 -9.50
CA TRP A 242 -21.90 14.15 -8.59
C TRP A 242 -23.17 13.36 -8.28
N ALA A 243 -23.13 12.06 -8.46
CA ALA A 243 -24.18 11.14 -8.04
C ALA A 243 -24.10 10.87 -6.54
N ASN A 244 -25.25 10.72 -5.89
CA ASN A 244 -25.33 10.20 -4.54
C ASN A 244 -25.15 8.66 -4.57
N SER A 245 -23.93 8.22 -4.92
CA SER A 245 -23.58 6.83 -5.18
C SER A 245 -22.15 6.54 -4.73
N VAL A 246 -21.95 5.38 -4.11
CA VAL A 246 -20.63 4.81 -3.82
C VAL A 246 -20.23 3.73 -4.85
N GLY A 247 -20.96 3.66 -5.97
CA GLY A 247 -20.89 2.56 -6.93
C GLY A 247 -21.68 1.33 -6.50
N GLY A 248 -21.66 0.29 -7.34
CA GLY A 248 -22.31 -0.99 -7.04
C GLY A 248 -23.84 -0.91 -6.98
N ARG A 249 -24.44 -1.64 -6.01
CA ARG A 249 -25.91 -1.71 -5.83
C ARG A 249 -26.47 -0.66 -4.86
N SER A 250 -25.60 0.00 -4.09
CA SER A 250 -25.99 0.98 -3.07
C SER A 250 -26.74 2.18 -3.65
N GLU A 251 -26.52 2.53 -4.91
CA GLU A 251 -27.23 3.61 -5.60
C GLU A 251 -28.76 3.41 -5.67
N LEU A 252 -29.22 2.16 -5.60
CA LEU A 252 -30.62 1.80 -5.80
C LEU A 252 -31.34 1.48 -4.47
N THR A 253 -30.69 1.62 -3.31
CA THR A 253 -31.31 1.31 -2.01
C THR A 253 -32.42 2.29 -1.65
N GLY A 254 -32.38 3.51 -2.20
CA GLY A 254 -33.34 4.56 -1.89
C GLY A 254 -33.05 5.26 -0.56
N TYR A 255 -33.82 6.31 -0.27
CA TYR A 255 -33.71 7.17 0.90
C TYR A 255 -32.40 7.98 0.97
N HIS A 256 -31.75 8.21 -0.17
CA HIS A 256 -30.63 9.15 -0.27
C HIS A 256 -31.17 10.58 -0.25
N SER A 257 -30.51 11.52 0.43
CA SER A 257 -30.94 12.92 0.49
C SER A 257 -29.80 13.87 0.09
N ASN A 258 -30.17 14.95 -0.60
CA ASN A 258 -29.24 16.04 -0.91
C ASN A 258 -29.73 17.31 -0.20
N SER A 259 -28.82 18.01 0.47
CA SER A 259 -29.09 19.28 1.15
C SER A 259 -28.15 20.36 0.66
N HIS A 260 -28.68 21.56 0.51
CA HIS A 260 -27.90 22.73 0.12
C HIS A 260 -27.19 23.31 1.34
N MET A 261 -25.93 23.70 1.18
CA MET A 261 -25.15 24.37 2.21
C MET A 261 -24.50 25.62 1.62
N ILE A 262 -24.86 26.78 2.17
CA ILE A 262 -24.12 28.03 1.97
C ILE A 262 -23.27 28.22 3.21
N GLU A 263 -21.96 28.28 3.04
CA GLU A 263 -21.04 28.58 4.14
C GLU A 263 -20.48 29.99 4.03
N LYS A 264 -19.88 30.47 5.13
CA LYS A 264 -19.24 31.80 5.18
C LYS A 264 -18.10 31.88 4.14
N ASP A 265 -17.82 33.09 3.64
CA ASP A 265 -16.71 33.40 2.71
C ASP A 265 -16.93 33.03 1.22
N GLY A 266 -18.19 32.96 0.75
CA GLY A 266 -18.50 32.85 -0.69
C GLY A 266 -18.32 31.46 -1.28
N VAL A 267 -18.39 30.40 -0.45
CA VAL A 267 -18.43 29.01 -0.93
C VAL A 267 -19.85 28.47 -0.95
N HIS A 268 -20.21 27.92 -2.11
CA HIS A 268 -21.50 27.27 -2.33
C HIS A 268 -21.28 25.78 -2.46
N GLY A 269 -21.98 25.00 -1.63
CA GLY A 269 -21.81 23.55 -1.55
C GLY A 269 -23.13 22.78 -1.46
N ILE A 270 -23.03 21.49 -1.76
CA ILE A 270 -24.14 20.53 -1.64
C ILE A 270 -23.64 19.32 -0.88
N LEU A 271 -24.37 18.93 0.17
CA LEU A 271 -24.15 17.70 0.91
C LEU A 271 -25.07 16.61 0.35
N LEU A 272 -24.50 15.43 0.14
CA LEU A 272 -25.21 14.25 -0.36
C LEU A 272 -25.08 13.13 0.68
N HIS A 273 -26.15 12.88 1.42
CA HIS A 273 -26.21 11.81 2.41
C HIS A 273 -26.58 10.49 1.72
N HIS A 274 -25.64 9.56 1.72
CA HIS A 274 -25.76 8.26 1.08
C HIS A 274 -26.00 7.15 2.11
N ARG A 275 -27.12 6.44 1.97
CA ARG A 275 -27.36 5.20 2.71
C ARG A 275 -26.80 4.02 1.92
N THR A 276 -25.90 3.25 2.51
CA THR A 276 -25.26 2.11 1.84
C THR A 276 -26.11 0.84 1.91
N ALA A 277 -25.88 -0.08 0.98
CA ALA A 277 -26.45 -1.44 1.01
C ALA A 277 -25.70 -2.35 1.99
N ASP A 278 -26.25 -3.55 2.23
CA ASP A 278 -25.56 -4.68 2.88
C ASP A 278 -25.04 -4.40 4.30
N GLY A 279 -25.64 -3.42 4.99
CA GLY A 279 -25.31 -3.07 6.38
C GLY A 279 -23.97 -2.37 6.55
N GLN A 280 -23.40 -1.80 5.47
CA GLN A 280 -22.25 -0.90 5.53
C GLN A 280 -22.62 0.42 6.24
N PRO A 281 -21.63 1.19 6.73
CA PRO A 281 -21.89 2.49 7.33
C PRO A 281 -22.35 3.51 6.26
N PRO A 282 -23.16 4.51 6.62
CA PRO A 282 -23.55 5.58 5.70
C PRO A 282 -22.34 6.46 5.32
N VAL A 283 -22.44 7.11 4.16
CA VAL A 283 -21.39 8.01 3.65
C VAL A 283 -22.02 9.36 3.32
N THR A 284 -21.40 10.46 3.73
CA THR A 284 -21.81 11.80 3.31
C THR A 284 -20.79 12.35 2.32
N PHE A 285 -21.20 12.64 1.09
CA PHE A 285 -20.37 13.38 0.13
C PHE A 285 -20.66 14.87 0.22
N ALA A 286 -19.66 15.67 -0.15
CA ALA A 286 -19.77 17.11 -0.22
C ALA A 286 -19.06 17.61 -1.48
N ILE A 287 -19.79 18.33 -2.33
CA ILE A 287 -19.22 19.04 -3.48
C ILE A 287 -19.35 20.54 -3.24
N ALA A 288 -18.33 21.31 -3.59
CA ALA A 288 -18.38 22.77 -3.47
C ALA A 288 -17.57 23.49 -4.55
N ALA A 289 -17.87 24.77 -4.75
CA ALA A 289 -17.12 25.69 -5.58
C ALA A 289 -16.97 27.06 -4.89
N GLN A 290 -15.88 27.75 -5.20
CA GLN A 290 -15.57 29.07 -4.65
C GLN A 290 -16.02 30.20 -5.59
N GLU A 291 -16.79 31.14 -5.05
CA GLU A 291 -17.15 32.39 -5.72
C GLU A 291 -15.99 33.41 -5.61
N LYS A 292 -15.69 34.11 -6.70
CA LYS A 292 -14.67 35.19 -6.77
C LYS A 292 -15.28 36.36 -7.55
N GLU A 293 -14.65 37.53 -7.55
CA GLU A 293 -15.22 38.76 -8.17
C GLU A 293 -15.70 38.58 -9.62
N ASP A 294 -15.07 37.69 -10.41
CA ASP A 294 -15.41 37.39 -11.81
C ASP A 294 -16.07 36.02 -12.05
N ILE A 295 -16.42 35.30 -10.99
CA ILE A 295 -16.96 33.92 -11.06
C ILE A 295 -18.31 33.91 -10.35
N HIS A 296 -19.39 33.64 -11.10
CA HIS A 296 -20.73 33.44 -10.53
C HIS A 296 -21.01 31.96 -10.32
N ILE A 297 -21.38 31.56 -9.10
CA ILE A 297 -21.72 30.16 -8.77
C ILE A 297 -23.23 29.97 -8.72
N SER A 298 -23.70 28.86 -9.28
CA SER A 298 -25.10 28.43 -9.19
C SER A 298 -25.18 26.93 -8.95
N VAL A 299 -26.22 26.48 -8.25
CA VAL A 299 -26.33 25.10 -7.75
C VAL A 299 -27.62 24.43 -8.18
N CYS A 300 -27.56 23.14 -8.46
CA CYS A 300 -28.71 22.26 -8.66
C CYS A 300 -28.68 21.16 -7.58
N PRO A 301 -29.47 21.30 -6.50
CA PRO A 301 -29.42 20.38 -5.36
C PRO A 301 -29.77 18.92 -5.69
N CYS A 302 -30.68 18.71 -6.64
CA CYS A 302 -31.15 17.37 -6.97
C CYS A 302 -31.63 17.26 -8.42
N PHE A 303 -31.15 16.26 -9.15
CA PHE A 303 -31.70 15.80 -10.42
C PHE A 303 -31.77 14.26 -10.45
N ALA A 304 -32.76 13.71 -11.15
CA ALA A 304 -32.91 12.26 -11.29
C ALA A 304 -31.98 11.70 -12.38
N ILE A 305 -31.15 10.71 -12.03
CA ILE A 305 -30.22 10.02 -12.95
C ILE A 305 -30.92 8.84 -13.63
N SER A 306 -31.63 8.03 -12.86
CA SER A 306 -32.35 6.84 -13.33
C SER A 306 -33.52 6.47 -12.41
N GLY A 307 -34.54 5.78 -12.96
CA GLY A 307 -35.77 5.39 -12.25
C GLY A 307 -37.02 6.12 -12.75
N SER A 308 -38.21 5.63 -12.37
CA SER A 308 -39.49 6.28 -12.70
C SER A 308 -39.73 7.49 -11.80
N SER A 309 -39.54 8.69 -12.33
CA SER A 309 -39.90 9.92 -11.62
C SER A 309 -40.61 10.91 -12.54
N ASP A 310 -41.72 11.46 -12.07
CA ASP A 310 -42.42 12.63 -12.64
C ASP A 310 -41.67 13.95 -12.33
N LYS A 311 -40.33 13.93 -12.28
CA LYS A 311 -39.48 14.99 -11.67
C LYS A 311 -38.35 15.46 -12.61
N PHE A 312 -37.69 16.56 -12.23
CA PHE A 312 -36.52 17.16 -12.90
C PHE A 312 -35.41 16.13 -13.16
N THR A 313 -35.15 15.85 -14.44
CA THR A 313 -34.26 14.77 -14.90
C THR A 313 -32.85 15.26 -15.24
N ALA A 314 -31.91 14.33 -15.43
CA ALA A 314 -30.57 14.64 -15.94
C ALA A 314 -30.58 15.36 -17.30
N LYS A 315 -31.62 15.13 -18.13
CA LYS A 315 -31.84 15.85 -19.39
C LYS A 315 -32.27 17.30 -19.15
N ASP A 316 -33.19 17.52 -18.22
CA ASP A 316 -33.69 18.86 -17.90
C ASP A 316 -32.58 19.73 -17.30
N MET A 317 -31.76 19.15 -16.43
CA MET A 317 -30.55 19.79 -15.89
C MET A 317 -29.58 20.20 -17.00
N TRP A 318 -29.31 19.31 -17.96
CA TRP A 318 -28.41 19.59 -19.07
C TRP A 318 -28.94 20.69 -19.99
N ASN A 319 -30.24 20.68 -20.31
CA ASN A 319 -30.86 21.72 -21.14
C ASN A 319 -30.86 23.08 -20.42
N SER A 320 -31.17 23.09 -19.13
CA SER A 320 -31.18 24.29 -18.28
C SER A 320 -29.82 25.00 -18.28
N VAL A 321 -28.72 24.26 -18.07
CA VAL A 321 -27.38 24.86 -18.10
C VAL A 321 -26.95 25.28 -19.51
N LYS A 322 -27.41 24.57 -20.55
CA LYS A 322 -27.10 24.88 -21.95
C LYS A 322 -27.79 26.16 -22.44
N GLU A 323 -29.01 26.41 -21.98
CA GLU A 323 -29.79 27.60 -22.35
C GLU A 323 -29.40 28.84 -21.53
N HIS A 324 -29.16 28.67 -20.23
CA HIS A 324 -28.99 29.80 -19.31
C HIS A 324 -27.58 29.98 -18.75
N GLY A 325 -26.68 29.01 -18.95
CA GLY A 325 -25.33 29.01 -18.39
C GLY A 325 -25.26 28.92 -16.85
N SER A 326 -26.40 28.91 -16.15
CA SER A 326 -26.51 28.93 -14.69
C SER A 326 -27.84 28.35 -14.22
N PHE A 327 -27.94 27.97 -12.95
CA PHE A 327 -29.15 27.40 -12.33
C PHE A 327 -30.04 28.42 -11.58
N ASN A 328 -29.75 29.73 -11.66
CA ASN A 328 -30.45 30.77 -10.89
C ASN A 328 -31.96 30.88 -11.17
N HIS A 329 -32.40 30.38 -12.33
CA HIS A 329 -33.79 30.42 -12.78
C HIS A 329 -34.65 29.27 -12.24
N LEU A 330 -34.03 28.27 -11.59
CA LEU A 330 -34.75 27.23 -10.89
C LEU A 330 -35.24 27.81 -9.55
N ASP A 331 -36.55 27.76 -9.30
CA ASP A 331 -37.06 28.14 -7.99
C ASP A 331 -36.36 27.31 -6.91
N PRO A 332 -35.91 27.92 -5.80
CA PRO A 332 -35.36 27.20 -4.65
C PRO A 332 -36.49 26.44 -3.93
N ILE A 333 -37.04 25.40 -4.56
CA ILE A 333 -38.10 24.58 -3.96
C ILE A 333 -37.48 23.58 -2.98
N ARG A 334 -37.46 24.05 -1.73
CA ARG A 334 -38.06 23.46 -0.52
C ARG A 334 -38.10 21.91 -0.44
N GLN A 335 -37.35 21.45 0.56
CA GLN A 335 -37.26 20.11 1.17
C GLN A 335 -36.23 19.16 0.54
N PRO A 336 -35.40 18.49 1.38
CA PRO A 336 -34.47 17.47 0.93
C PRO A 336 -35.25 16.35 0.23
N ILE A 337 -35.03 16.20 -1.08
CA ILE A 337 -35.72 15.21 -1.87
C ILE A 337 -35.08 13.87 -1.60
N CYS A 338 -35.72 13.04 -0.78
CA CYS A 338 -35.29 11.67 -0.58
C CYS A 338 -35.56 10.85 -1.85
N SER A 339 -34.56 10.09 -2.29
CA SER A 339 -34.72 9.12 -3.39
C SER A 339 -35.66 7.98 -2.98
N ARG A 340 -36.36 7.40 -3.95
CA ARG A 340 -37.16 6.17 -3.75
C ARG A 340 -36.28 4.95 -4.02
N PRO A 341 -36.56 3.78 -3.40
CA PRO A 341 -35.90 2.53 -3.78
C PRO A 341 -36.00 2.28 -5.28
N GLY A 342 -34.88 1.94 -5.92
CA GLY A 342 -34.78 1.78 -7.38
C GLY A 342 -34.59 3.07 -8.18
N SER A 343 -34.48 4.23 -7.54
CA SER A 343 -34.16 5.51 -8.19
C SER A 343 -32.84 6.10 -7.70
N SER A 344 -32.12 6.75 -8.61
CA SER A 344 -30.83 7.39 -8.36
C SER A 344 -30.93 8.90 -8.54
N ILE A 345 -30.25 9.64 -7.65
CA ILE A 345 -30.23 11.11 -7.65
C ILE A 345 -28.79 11.63 -7.69
N GLY A 346 -28.60 12.80 -8.30
CA GLY A 346 -27.32 13.53 -8.31
C GLY A 346 -27.51 15.00 -7.99
N ALA A 347 -26.39 15.68 -7.78
CA ALA A 347 -26.28 17.11 -7.56
C ALA A 347 -25.30 17.74 -8.56
N ALA A 348 -25.46 19.02 -8.85
CA ALA A 348 -24.57 19.74 -9.75
C ALA A 348 -24.23 21.15 -9.25
N ILE A 349 -23.01 21.60 -9.52
CA ILE A 349 -22.55 22.97 -9.26
C ILE A 349 -22.00 23.54 -10.57
N ALA A 350 -22.51 24.70 -10.98
CA ALA A 350 -22.07 25.42 -12.17
C ALA A 350 -21.35 26.70 -11.78
N ALA A 351 -20.12 26.86 -12.26
CA ALA A 351 -19.31 28.06 -12.14
C ALA A 351 -19.25 28.78 -13.49
N SER A 352 -19.89 29.95 -13.58
CA SER A 352 -19.92 30.79 -14.78
C SER A 352 -18.84 31.85 -14.69
N VAL A 353 -17.97 31.93 -15.70
CA VAL A 353 -16.84 32.85 -15.74
C VAL A 353 -16.91 33.68 -17.01
N LYS A 354 -16.72 34.99 -16.87
CA LYS A 354 -16.56 35.90 -18.00
C LYS A 354 -15.08 36.18 -18.22
N LEU A 355 -14.52 35.67 -19.31
CA LEU A 355 -13.10 35.80 -19.64
C LEU A 355 -12.87 36.85 -20.71
N PRO A 356 -12.15 37.95 -20.41
CA PRO A 356 -11.66 38.87 -21.43
C PRO A 356 -10.73 38.18 -22.44
N PRO A 357 -10.51 38.77 -23.63
CA PRO A 357 -9.51 38.29 -24.58
C PRO A 357 -8.12 38.20 -23.92
N LYS A 358 -7.40 37.10 -24.15
CA LYS A 358 -6.04 36.86 -23.61
C LYS A 358 -5.94 36.82 -22.08
N ALA A 359 -7.06 36.66 -21.39
CA ALA A 359 -7.09 36.51 -19.94
C ALA A 359 -7.08 35.03 -19.53
N THR A 360 -6.58 34.78 -18.32
CA THR A 360 -6.57 33.48 -17.66
C THR A 360 -7.25 33.61 -16.30
N GLN A 361 -8.15 32.69 -15.98
CA GLN A 361 -8.84 32.65 -14.68
C GLN A 361 -8.82 31.23 -14.09
N ASP A 362 -8.69 31.16 -12.75
CA ASP A 362 -8.70 29.91 -12.00
C ASP A 362 -10.02 29.70 -11.23
N VAL A 363 -10.71 28.61 -11.57
CA VAL A 363 -11.94 28.14 -10.92
C VAL A 363 -11.61 26.92 -10.08
N SER A 364 -12.00 26.91 -8.81
CA SER A 364 -11.72 25.79 -7.90
C SER A 364 -13.00 25.09 -7.43
N PHE A 365 -12.98 23.76 -7.54
CA PHE A 365 -13.98 22.85 -7.01
C PHE A 365 -13.36 21.94 -5.95
N SER A 366 -14.15 21.48 -4.99
CA SER A 366 -13.71 20.49 -4.00
C SER A 366 -14.69 19.33 -3.91
N LEU A 367 -14.14 18.16 -3.63
CA LEU A 367 -14.87 16.95 -3.30
C LEU A 367 -14.36 16.47 -1.94
N ALA A 368 -15.26 16.34 -0.97
CA ALA A 368 -14.99 15.68 0.31
C ALA A 368 -15.98 14.54 0.54
N TRP A 369 -15.58 13.55 1.32
CA TRP A 369 -16.47 12.48 1.79
C TRP A 369 -16.23 12.19 3.26
N ALA A 370 -17.27 11.89 4.01
CA ALA A 370 -17.15 11.43 5.39
C ALA A 370 -17.76 10.05 5.50
N CYS A 371 -16.93 9.09 5.87
CA CYS A 371 -17.34 7.79 6.37
C CYS A 371 -16.66 7.68 7.74
N PRO A 372 -17.32 8.03 8.85
CA PRO A 372 -16.66 8.12 10.15
C PRO A 372 -16.39 6.75 10.78
N GLU A 373 -17.12 5.72 10.35
CA GLU A 373 -17.05 4.36 10.90
C GLU A 373 -16.48 3.38 9.88
N VAL A 374 -15.60 2.50 10.33
CA VAL A 374 -15.13 1.33 9.57
C VAL A 374 -15.84 0.11 10.11
N LYS A 375 -16.58 -0.64 9.29
CA LYS A 375 -17.20 -1.88 9.77
C LYS A 375 -16.37 -3.11 9.41
N PHE A 376 -15.86 -3.79 10.44
CA PHE A 376 -15.33 -5.15 10.34
C PHE A 376 -16.34 -6.17 10.90
N SER A 377 -16.00 -7.47 10.92
CA SER A 377 -16.96 -8.51 11.34
C SER A 377 -17.38 -8.37 12.81
N SER A 378 -16.44 -8.02 13.70
CA SER A 378 -16.70 -7.85 15.14
C SER A 378 -16.41 -6.46 15.71
N VAL A 379 -15.69 -5.61 14.97
CA VAL A 379 -15.23 -4.30 15.46
C VAL A 379 -15.63 -3.17 14.52
N THR A 380 -15.99 -2.02 15.10
CA THR A 380 -16.29 -0.79 14.36
C THR A 380 -15.42 0.36 14.87
N PRO A 381 -14.14 0.46 14.45
CA PRO A 381 -13.31 1.61 14.82
C PRO A 381 -13.71 2.85 14.03
N LYS A 382 -13.36 4.03 14.55
CA LYS A 382 -13.54 5.31 13.86
C LYS A 382 -12.30 5.66 13.06
N PHE A 383 -12.49 6.33 11.94
CA PHE A 383 -11.36 6.86 11.17
C PHE A 383 -10.71 8.06 11.88
N TYR A 384 -9.40 8.20 11.69
CA TYR A 384 -8.64 9.29 12.27
C TYR A 384 -9.14 10.66 11.76
N GLY A 385 -9.72 11.46 12.67
CA GLY A 385 -10.08 12.86 12.41
C GLY A 385 -11.46 13.11 11.77
N THR A 386 -12.37 12.13 11.78
CA THR A 386 -13.72 12.28 11.19
C THR A 386 -14.85 12.22 12.23
N GLU A 387 -15.55 13.33 12.44
CA GLU A 387 -16.89 13.38 13.09
C GLU A 387 -18.02 13.21 12.05
N GLU A 388 -19.27 12.98 12.49
CA GLU A 388 -20.42 12.71 11.59
C GLU A 388 -20.69 13.83 10.56
N ASP A 389 -20.43 15.09 10.93
CA ASP A 389 -20.55 16.27 10.05
C ASP A 389 -19.21 16.73 9.45
N ALA A 390 -18.15 15.91 9.55
CA ALA A 390 -16.81 16.30 9.08
C ALA A 390 -16.76 16.62 7.58
N ALA A 391 -17.64 16.03 6.75
CA ALA A 391 -17.70 16.37 5.33
C ALA A 391 -17.99 17.86 5.09
N ALA A 392 -18.86 18.46 5.90
CA ALA A 392 -19.17 19.89 5.85
C ALA A 392 -18.00 20.73 6.36
N ALA A 393 -17.42 20.40 7.52
CA ALA A 393 -16.27 21.13 8.06
C ALA A 393 -15.02 21.06 7.14
N LEU A 394 -14.86 19.95 6.41
CA LEU A 394 -13.78 19.77 5.43
C LEU A 394 -13.99 20.59 4.15
N LEU A 395 -15.20 21.09 3.86
CA LEU A 395 -15.44 22.00 2.73
C LEU A 395 -14.85 23.40 2.92
N MET A 396 -14.52 23.81 4.17
CA MET A 396 -13.79 25.04 4.44
C MET A 396 -12.26 24.87 4.32
N MET A 397 -11.75 23.64 4.27
CA MET A 397 -10.30 23.40 4.17
C MET A 397 -9.65 23.63 2.79
N PRO A 398 -10.36 23.61 1.64
CA PRO A 398 -9.80 23.96 0.34
C PRO A 398 -9.21 25.37 0.29
N PHE A 399 -9.57 26.31 1.17
CA PHE A 399 -8.91 27.62 1.23
C PHE A 399 -7.43 27.57 1.65
N LEU A 400 -6.97 26.42 2.16
CA LEU A 400 -5.56 26.13 2.45
C LEU A 400 -4.84 25.40 1.31
N HIS A 401 -5.47 25.16 0.13
CA HIS A 401 -4.86 24.39 -0.96
C HIS A 401 -3.56 25.01 -1.50
N THR A 402 -3.43 26.34 -1.49
CA THR A 402 -2.18 27.04 -1.82
C THR A 402 -1.06 26.72 -0.83
N SER A 403 -1.39 26.47 0.45
CA SER A 403 -0.44 25.97 1.44
C SER A 403 -0.09 24.50 1.20
N TRP A 404 -1.05 23.66 0.80
CA TRP A 404 -0.80 22.26 0.45
C TRP A 404 0.12 22.13 -0.76
N GLU A 405 -0.11 22.94 -1.78
CA GLU A 405 0.74 23.00 -2.97
C GLU A 405 2.19 23.30 -2.62
N ARG A 406 2.40 24.38 -1.88
CA ARG A 406 3.74 24.78 -1.47
C ARG A 406 4.41 23.67 -0.68
N GLN A 407 3.71 23.06 0.29
CA GLN A 407 4.24 21.95 1.07
C GLN A 407 4.57 20.74 0.20
N ILE A 408 3.74 20.41 -0.79
CA ILE A 408 3.98 19.30 -1.72
C ILE A 408 5.21 19.57 -2.58
N GLU A 409 5.34 20.78 -3.11
CA GLU A 409 6.51 21.17 -3.89
C GLU A 409 7.78 21.19 -3.05
N GLU A 410 7.72 21.64 -1.80
CA GLU A 410 8.86 21.68 -0.89
C GLU A 410 9.51 20.30 -0.67
N TRP A 411 8.73 19.22 -0.61
CA TRP A 411 9.29 17.87 -0.45
C TRP A 411 9.62 17.17 -1.77
N GLN A 412 8.96 17.52 -2.88
CA GLN A 412 9.24 16.94 -4.19
C GLN A 412 10.43 17.61 -4.89
N ASP A 413 10.55 18.94 -4.80
CA ASP A 413 11.56 19.75 -5.49
C ASP A 413 13.01 19.30 -5.27
N PRO A 414 13.46 18.96 -4.04
CA PRO A 414 14.84 18.53 -3.80
C PRO A 414 15.21 17.27 -4.59
N ILE A 415 14.22 16.40 -4.85
CA ILE A 415 14.40 15.20 -5.65
C ILE A 415 14.28 15.56 -7.13
N LEU A 416 13.21 16.27 -7.53
CA LEU A 416 12.91 16.63 -8.93
C LEU A 416 14.00 17.45 -9.62
N LYS A 417 14.72 18.31 -8.87
CA LYS A 417 15.74 19.22 -9.40
C LYS A 417 17.15 18.64 -9.41
N ASP A 418 17.34 17.43 -8.89
CA ASP A 418 18.66 16.79 -8.82
C ASP A 418 19.03 16.12 -10.15
N GLU A 419 19.88 16.79 -10.92
CA GLU A 419 20.35 16.36 -12.25
C GLU A 419 21.18 15.07 -12.24
N ARG A 420 21.63 14.60 -11.06
CA ARG A 420 22.39 13.33 -10.96
C ARG A 420 21.51 12.13 -11.25
N PHE A 421 20.20 12.30 -11.14
CA PHE A 421 19.26 11.22 -11.30
C PHE A 421 18.79 11.09 -12.75
N PRO A 422 18.68 9.86 -13.29
CA PRO A 422 18.09 9.66 -14.60
C PRO A 422 16.70 10.27 -14.67
N ALA A 423 16.35 10.80 -15.84
CA ALA A 423 15.01 11.32 -16.06
C ALA A 423 13.97 10.25 -15.69
N TRP A 424 14.15 8.98 -16.07
CA TRP A 424 13.14 7.97 -15.73
C TRP A 424 12.94 7.74 -14.20
N TYR A 425 13.95 8.04 -13.37
CA TYR A 425 13.94 7.76 -11.94
C TYR A 425 13.33 8.91 -11.12
N VAL A 426 13.78 10.14 -11.41
CA VAL A 426 13.38 11.35 -10.68
C VAL A 426 12.37 12.17 -11.44
N SER A 427 12.53 12.28 -12.75
CA SER A 427 11.60 12.98 -13.62
C SER A 427 10.38 12.13 -13.97
N CYS A 428 10.56 10.83 -14.10
CA CYS A 428 9.52 9.98 -14.64
C CYS A 428 8.77 9.23 -13.55
N TYR A 429 8.16 9.96 -12.63
CA TYR A 429 6.91 9.54 -12.01
C TYR A 429 6.93 8.24 -11.18
N THR A 430 7.84 7.28 -11.31
CA THR A 430 7.73 5.97 -10.66
C THR A 430 7.97 6.08 -9.17
N LEU A 431 8.95 6.86 -8.71
CA LEU A 431 9.18 7.01 -7.26
C LEU A 431 7.94 7.59 -6.56
N PHE A 432 7.36 8.66 -7.11
CA PHE A 432 6.21 9.34 -6.52
C PHE A 432 4.90 8.64 -6.84
N ASN A 433 4.65 8.23 -8.07
CA ASN A 433 3.41 7.56 -8.46
C ASN A 433 3.27 6.18 -7.83
N GLU A 434 4.34 5.44 -7.51
CA GLU A 434 4.21 4.18 -6.74
C GLU A 434 3.65 4.44 -5.33
N LEU A 435 3.78 5.66 -4.77
CA LEU A 435 3.13 6.04 -3.51
C LEU A 435 1.60 6.07 -3.60
N TYR A 436 1.00 6.01 -4.80
CA TYR A 436 -0.45 5.89 -4.96
C TYR A 436 -1.01 4.73 -4.13
N TYR A 437 -0.20 3.69 -3.88
CA TYR A 437 -0.60 2.53 -3.12
C TYR A 437 -0.86 2.83 -1.63
N LEU A 438 -0.27 3.89 -1.07
CA LEU A 438 -0.60 4.36 0.28
C LEU A 438 -2.03 4.93 0.39
N ASN A 439 -2.72 5.10 -0.73
CA ASN A 439 -4.13 5.46 -0.78
C ASN A 439 -4.96 4.33 -1.44
N ALA A 440 -4.61 3.90 -2.65
CA ALA A 440 -5.31 2.86 -3.42
C ALA A 440 -5.04 1.40 -2.98
N GLY A 441 -4.28 1.21 -1.89
CA GLY A 441 -4.01 -0.09 -1.27
C GLY A 441 -5.11 -0.53 -0.30
N GLY A 442 -6.31 0.05 -0.37
CA GLY A 442 -7.39 -0.21 0.58
C GLY A 442 -7.02 0.22 2.01
N THR A 443 -6.27 1.31 2.15
CA THR A 443 -5.71 1.74 3.44
C THR A 443 -6.80 2.13 4.44
N ILE A 444 -6.62 1.74 5.69
CA ILE A 444 -7.49 2.06 6.82
C ILE A 444 -6.61 2.68 7.91
N TRP A 445 -7.02 3.83 8.41
CA TRP A 445 -6.34 4.51 9.50
C TRP A 445 -7.34 4.88 10.59
N THR A 446 -7.23 4.21 11.73
CA THR A 446 -8.14 4.36 12.86
C THR A 446 -7.68 5.46 13.81
N ASP A 447 -8.58 6.00 14.63
CA ASP A 447 -8.31 7.04 15.63
C ASP A 447 -7.57 6.55 16.89
N GLY A 448 -7.37 5.24 17.02
CA GLY A 448 -6.70 4.63 18.16
C GLY A 448 -7.57 4.45 19.40
N LEU A 449 -8.89 4.74 19.33
CA LEU A 449 -9.83 4.51 20.41
C LEU A 449 -10.37 3.06 20.39
N PRO A 450 -10.79 2.51 21.55
CA PRO A 450 -11.41 1.18 21.59
C PRO A 450 -12.71 1.16 20.76
N PRO A 451 -12.94 0.12 19.94
CA PRO A 451 -14.07 0.05 19.02
C PRO A 451 -15.42 -0.04 19.74
N ILE A 452 -16.48 0.53 19.13
CA ILE A 452 -17.86 0.42 19.62
C ILE A 452 -18.43 -0.95 19.19
N GLN A 453 -18.96 -1.74 20.13
CA GLN A 453 -19.42 -3.11 19.87
C GLN A 453 -20.93 -3.27 19.61
N SER A 454 -21.27 -4.22 18.74
CA SER A 454 -22.60 -4.84 18.64
C SER A 454 -22.71 -5.98 19.66
N LEU A 455 -23.70 -5.91 20.56
CA LEU A 455 -24.00 -6.86 21.66
C LEU A 455 -24.12 -8.35 21.25
N THR A 456 -24.17 -8.65 19.96
CA THR A 456 -24.36 -10.00 19.39
C THR A 456 -23.08 -10.81 19.18
N ALA A 457 -21.89 -10.22 19.28
CA ALA A 457 -20.60 -10.90 19.05
C ALA A 457 -19.98 -11.55 20.30
N ILE A 458 -20.76 -11.74 21.37
CA ILE A 458 -20.31 -12.43 22.60
C ILE A 458 -20.26 -13.95 22.33
N GLY A 459 -19.22 -14.37 21.61
CA GLY A 459 -18.76 -15.75 21.57
C GLY A 459 -17.58 -15.89 22.52
N GLY A 460 -17.85 -16.25 23.77
CA GLY A 460 -16.82 -16.46 24.77
C GLY A 460 -15.93 -17.65 24.42
N ASN A 461 -14.79 -17.40 23.79
CA ASN A 461 -13.65 -18.31 23.80
C ASN A 461 -12.43 -17.52 24.24
N LYS A 462 -12.15 -17.65 25.53
CA LYS A 462 -11.02 -17.04 26.22
C LYS A 462 -9.73 -17.62 25.65
N PHE A 463 -8.81 -16.74 25.26
CA PHE A 463 -7.39 -17.04 25.12
C PHE A 463 -6.91 -17.68 26.44
N SER A 464 -6.83 -19.01 26.47
CA SER A 464 -6.29 -19.78 27.60
C SER A 464 -4.89 -20.24 27.19
N LEU A 465 -3.90 -19.88 27.99
CA LEU A 465 -2.60 -20.55 27.96
C LEU A 465 -2.78 -21.95 28.57
N ASP A 466 -3.15 -22.93 27.75
CA ASP A 466 -3.15 -24.35 28.16
C ASP A 466 -1.71 -24.93 28.31
N MET A 467 -0.70 -24.07 28.39
CA MET A 467 0.70 -24.44 28.64
C MET A 467 1.09 -24.47 30.13
N ILE A 468 0.17 -24.23 31.07
CA ILE A 468 0.50 -24.15 32.51
C ILE A 468 -0.43 -25.00 33.38
N ASN A 469 -0.67 -26.26 33.02
CA ASN A 469 -1.22 -27.25 33.96
C ASN A 469 -0.25 -28.38 34.29
N GLY A 470 0.99 -28.33 33.80
CA GLY A 470 2.02 -29.36 34.06
C GLY A 470 3.16 -28.94 34.98
N GLU A 471 3.58 -27.67 34.98
CA GLU A 471 4.84 -27.23 35.63
C GLU A 471 4.76 -25.78 36.17
N SER A 472 3.70 -25.43 36.92
CA SER A 472 3.52 -24.08 37.48
C SER A 472 4.54 -23.69 38.56
N ASP A 473 5.21 -24.66 39.18
CA ASP A 473 6.18 -24.40 40.26
C ASP A 473 7.52 -23.83 39.75
N ASP A 474 7.88 -24.10 38.50
CA ASP A 474 9.19 -23.74 37.93
C ASP A 474 9.24 -22.27 37.42
N PHE A 475 8.06 -21.69 37.11
CA PHE A 475 7.92 -20.31 36.64
C PHE A 475 8.02 -19.30 37.79
N ASN A 476 7.54 -19.67 38.99
CA ASN A 476 7.61 -18.83 40.20
C ASN A 476 9.02 -18.76 40.80
N GLU A 477 9.85 -19.80 40.62
CA GLU A 477 11.27 -19.78 41.02
C GLU A 477 12.10 -18.81 40.16
N MET A 478 11.68 -18.57 38.91
CA MET A 478 12.35 -17.71 37.92
C MET A 478 12.27 -16.20 38.26
N VAL A 479 11.28 -15.78 39.05
CA VAL A 479 11.01 -14.38 39.44
C VAL A 479 11.87 -13.92 40.61
N ARG A 480 12.48 -14.83 41.39
CA ARG A 480 13.18 -14.49 42.65
C ARG A 480 14.63 -14.01 42.49
N GLN A 481 15.21 -13.97 41.28
CA GLN A 481 16.61 -13.57 41.08
C GLN A 481 16.74 -12.32 40.19
N ASN A 482 17.33 -11.25 40.72
CA ASN A 482 17.58 -9.98 40.01
C ASN A 482 18.59 -10.14 38.86
N ASN A 483 18.12 -10.45 37.65
CA ASN A 483 18.91 -10.40 36.41
C ASN A 483 18.07 -9.84 35.24
N THR A 484 18.73 -9.45 34.13
CA THR A 484 18.07 -8.84 32.97
C THR A 484 17.02 -9.74 32.33
N ALA A 485 17.22 -11.06 32.34
CA ALA A 485 16.22 -12.00 31.83
C ALA A 485 14.96 -12.02 32.71
N SER A 486 15.10 -11.98 34.04
CA SER A 486 13.97 -11.86 34.96
C SER A 486 13.23 -10.52 34.81
N ASN A 487 13.93 -9.41 34.50
CA ASN A 487 13.29 -8.14 34.18
C ASN A 487 12.51 -8.19 32.85
N ILE A 488 13.10 -8.83 31.82
CA ILE A 488 12.42 -9.09 30.55
C ILE A 488 11.19 -9.97 30.76
N LEU A 489 11.30 -11.05 31.55
CA LEU A 489 10.20 -11.95 31.88
C LEU A 489 9.11 -11.28 32.72
N GLN A 490 9.47 -10.40 33.65
CA GLN A 490 8.50 -9.61 34.42
C GLN A 490 7.79 -8.59 33.52
N ARG A 491 8.53 -7.94 32.60
CA ARG A 491 7.94 -7.08 31.57
C ARG A 491 7.04 -7.88 30.64
N MET A 492 7.42 -9.09 30.27
CA MET A 492 6.57 -10.00 29.49
C MET A 492 5.29 -10.29 30.26
N ALA A 493 5.36 -10.69 31.53
CA ALA A 493 4.19 -10.94 32.36
C ALA A 493 3.28 -9.69 32.45
N SER A 494 3.85 -8.50 32.66
CA SER A 494 3.06 -7.26 32.66
C SER A 494 2.46 -6.92 31.29
N LEU A 495 3.18 -7.18 30.20
CA LEU A 495 2.70 -7.00 28.83
C LEU A 495 1.58 -8.01 28.54
N PHE A 496 1.71 -9.24 29.02
CA PHE A 496 0.68 -10.27 28.91
C PHE A 496 -0.58 -9.86 29.67
N GLU A 497 -0.45 -9.36 30.90
CA GLU A 497 -1.56 -8.84 31.69
C GLU A 497 -2.23 -7.63 31.02
N SER A 498 -1.43 -6.68 30.51
CA SER A 498 -1.97 -5.52 29.79
C SER A 498 -2.61 -5.89 28.46
N MET A 499 -2.06 -6.88 27.74
CA MET A 499 -2.69 -7.43 26.52
C MET A 499 -3.98 -8.17 26.87
N HIS A 500 -4.03 -8.96 27.94
CA HIS A 500 -5.28 -9.59 28.39
C HIS A 500 -6.32 -8.56 28.78
N ALA A 501 -5.92 -7.47 29.45
CA ALA A 501 -6.81 -6.35 29.75
C ALA A 501 -7.28 -5.63 28.48
N SER A 502 -6.37 -5.40 27.51
CA SER A 502 -6.68 -4.79 26.22
C SER A 502 -7.64 -5.64 25.41
N ILE A 503 -7.42 -6.96 25.35
CA ILE A 503 -8.29 -7.95 24.69
C ILE A 503 -9.63 -8.06 25.43
N ALA A 504 -9.64 -8.04 26.77
CA ALA A 504 -10.88 -7.98 27.55
C ALA A 504 -11.66 -6.67 27.30
N SER A 505 -10.97 -5.57 27.02
CA SER A 505 -11.55 -4.31 26.57
C SER A 505 -11.71 -4.19 25.05
N ASN A 506 -11.36 -5.23 24.29
CA ASN A 506 -11.32 -5.31 22.82
C ASN A 506 -10.66 -4.12 22.10
N SER A 507 -9.65 -3.51 22.73
CA SER A 507 -8.81 -2.45 22.15
C SER A 507 -7.68 -3.04 21.30
N ALA A 508 -7.31 -2.36 20.21
CA ALA A 508 -6.22 -2.79 19.33
C ALA A 508 -4.88 -2.84 20.09
N ILE A 509 -4.13 -3.93 19.87
CA ILE A 509 -3.15 -4.43 20.85
C ILE A 509 -1.87 -3.58 20.89
N GLY A 510 -1.47 -2.96 19.77
CA GLY A 510 -0.23 -2.16 19.71
C GLY A 510 -0.23 -0.87 20.54
N THR A 511 -1.41 -0.29 20.85
CA THR A 511 -1.47 0.94 21.68
C THR A 511 -1.06 0.68 23.13
N THR A 512 -1.10 -0.56 23.59
CA THR A 512 -0.62 -0.96 24.92
C THR A 512 0.89 -0.79 25.09
N LEU A 513 1.63 -0.71 23.99
CA LEU A 513 3.08 -0.51 23.97
C LEU A 513 3.50 0.97 23.99
N LEU A 514 2.54 1.91 23.97
CA LEU A 514 2.84 3.34 24.04
C LEU A 514 3.31 3.71 25.46
N GLN A 515 4.44 4.42 25.56
CA GLN A 515 5.02 4.87 26.84
C GLN A 515 4.87 6.39 27.01
N GLY A 516 3.63 6.91 26.94
CA GLY A 516 3.32 8.35 27.02
C GLY A 516 3.52 9.11 25.71
N GLU A 517 3.65 8.40 24.59
CA GLU A 517 3.75 8.95 23.24
C GLU A 517 2.37 9.32 22.67
N GLU A 518 2.34 10.20 21.67
CA GLU A 518 1.12 10.57 20.96
C GLU A 518 0.52 9.35 20.25
N ASN A 519 -0.73 9.02 20.56
CA ASN A 519 -1.47 7.97 19.88
C ASN A 519 -1.96 8.49 18.53
N ILE A 520 -1.23 8.14 17.47
CA ILE A 520 -1.59 8.45 16.09
C ILE A 520 -2.53 7.40 15.48
N GLY A 521 -3.04 6.45 16.25
CA GLY A 521 -3.93 5.40 15.76
C GLY A 521 -3.24 4.24 15.03
N GLN A 522 -4.03 3.27 14.56
CA GLN A 522 -3.53 2.06 13.88
C GLN A 522 -3.68 2.17 12.38
N PHE A 523 -2.77 1.50 11.66
CA PHE A 523 -2.68 1.60 10.20
C PHE A 523 -2.72 0.21 9.56
N LEU A 524 -3.66 0.00 8.64
CA LEU A 524 -3.78 -1.21 7.83
C LEU A 524 -3.78 -0.85 6.36
N TYR A 525 -3.19 -1.70 5.54
CA TYR A 525 -3.36 -1.68 4.09
C TYR A 525 -3.17 -3.08 3.51
N LEU A 526 -3.73 -3.34 2.34
CA LEU A 526 -3.73 -4.66 1.74
C LEU A 526 -2.36 -5.02 1.16
N GLU A 527 -2.06 -6.31 1.07
CA GLU A 527 -0.93 -6.80 0.28
C GLU A 527 -1.10 -6.51 -1.21
N GLY A 528 -2.32 -6.75 -1.70
CA GLY A 528 -2.69 -6.60 -3.09
C GLY A 528 -4.19 -6.68 -3.25
N ILE A 529 -4.71 -6.17 -4.38
CA ILE A 529 -6.14 -6.34 -4.69
C ILE A 529 -6.54 -7.82 -4.87
N GLU A 530 -5.59 -8.69 -5.20
CA GLU A 530 -5.80 -10.15 -5.36
C GLU A 530 -5.65 -10.92 -4.05
N TYR A 531 -5.00 -10.32 -3.06
CA TYR A 531 -4.58 -10.95 -1.81
C TYR A 531 -5.13 -10.14 -0.63
N TYR A 532 -6.29 -10.57 -0.13
CA TYR A 532 -6.98 -9.87 0.95
C TYR A 532 -6.37 -10.20 2.30
N MET A 533 -5.22 -9.59 2.60
CA MET A 533 -4.49 -9.72 3.85
C MET A 533 -4.01 -8.34 4.30
N TRP A 534 -4.24 -8.01 5.56
CA TRP A 534 -3.84 -6.73 6.12
C TRP A 534 -2.38 -6.78 6.57
N ASN A 535 -1.58 -5.83 6.08
CA ASN A 535 -0.18 -5.63 6.45
C ASN A 535 0.69 -6.88 6.32
N THR A 536 0.60 -7.65 5.22
CA THR A 536 1.46 -8.82 5.02
C THR A 536 2.94 -8.49 5.24
N TYR A 537 3.55 -9.10 6.26
CA TYR A 537 4.75 -8.58 6.89
C TYR A 537 6.03 -8.88 6.11
N ASP A 538 6.09 -10.05 5.47
CA ASP A 538 7.20 -10.44 4.60
C ASP A 538 7.25 -9.58 3.32
N VAL A 539 6.12 -9.01 2.90
CA VAL A 539 6.00 -8.03 1.80
C VAL A 539 6.27 -6.61 2.30
N HIS A 540 5.75 -6.24 3.49
CA HIS A 540 5.99 -4.95 4.16
C HIS A 540 7.49 -4.69 4.38
N PHE A 541 8.29 -5.74 4.58
CA PHE A 541 9.76 -5.66 4.61
C PHE A 541 10.37 -4.84 3.46
N TYR A 542 9.81 -4.98 2.26
CA TYR A 542 10.24 -4.26 1.07
C TYR A 542 9.61 -2.87 0.97
N ALA A 543 8.31 -2.76 1.29
CA ALA A 543 7.53 -1.54 1.11
C ALA A 543 7.78 -0.48 2.20
N SER A 544 8.17 -0.89 3.40
CA SER A 544 8.22 -0.03 4.59
C SER A 544 9.21 1.12 4.52
N PHE A 545 10.09 1.16 3.51
CA PHE A 545 10.97 2.30 3.24
C PHE A 545 10.18 3.57 2.90
N SER A 546 9.03 3.47 2.22
CA SER A 546 8.20 4.66 1.94
C SER A 546 7.59 5.23 3.23
N LEU A 547 7.11 4.36 4.13
CA LEU A 547 6.52 4.76 5.40
C LEU A 547 7.56 5.33 6.37
N ILE A 548 8.72 4.68 6.56
CA ILE A 548 9.73 5.21 7.49
C ILE A 548 10.31 6.56 7.04
N MET A 549 10.42 6.78 5.71
CA MET A 549 10.94 8.04 5.18
C MET A 549 9.92 9.17 5.21
N LEU A 550 8.63 8.89 4.96
CA LEU A 550 7.61 9.93 4.78
C LEU A 550 6.65 10.05 5.98
N PHE A 551 6.29 8.93 6.61
CA PHE A 551 5.34 8.85 7.71
C PHE A 551 5.87 7.94 8.84
N PRO A 552 7.02 8.28 9.47
CA PRO A 552 7.68 7.40 10.44
C PRO A 552 6.79 7.02 11.63
N LYS A 553 5.88 7.88 12.11
CA LYS A 553 4.97 7.50 13.20
C LYS A 553 4.03 6.37 12.79
N LEU A 554 3.52 6.36 11.56
CA LEU A 554 2.67 5.26 11.04
C LEU A 554 3.46 3.95 10.95
N GLN A 555 4.71 4.02 10.49
CA GLN A 555 5.60 2.86 10.49
C GLN A 555 5.81 2.31 11.90
N LEU A 556 6.10 3.16 12.88
CA LEU A 556 6.28 2.74 14.27
C LEU A 556 4.99 2.18 14.87
N SER A 557 3.82 2.73 14.52
CA SER A 557 2.51 2.19 14.93
C SER A 557 2.31 0.76 14.41
N ALA A 558 2.53 0.53 13.11
CA ALA A 558 2.46 -0.81 12.52
C ALA A 558 3.46 -1.79 13.19
N GLN A 559 4.68 -1.35 13.49
CA GLN A 559 5.65 -2.19 14.20
C GLN A 559 5.22 -2.53 15.64
N ARG A 560 4.54 -1.62 16.35
CA ARG A 560 3.98 -1.92 17.69
C ARG A 560 2.89 -2.98 17.58
N ASP A 561 2.02 -2.92 16.58
CA ASP A 561 1.00 -3.94 16.35
C ASP A 561 1.64 -5.32 16.12
N PHE A 562 2.67 -5.41 15.28
CA PHE A 562 3.41 -6.67 15.07
C PHE A 562 4.17 -7.13 16.32
N ALA A 563 4.79 -6.21 17.06
CA ALA A 563 5.50 -6.54 18.30
C ALA A 563 4.54 -7.12 19.35
N ALA A 564 3.32 -6.58 19.46
CA ALA A 564 2.29 -7.14 20.31
C ALA A 564 1.82 -8.52 19.79
N ALA A 565 1.63 -8.66 18.48
CA ALA A 565 1.19 -9.91 17.88
C ALA A 565 2.21 -11.06 17.99
N VAL A 566 3.52 -10.77 18.06
CA VAL A 566 4.57 -11.76 18.39
C VAL A 566 4.31 -12.40 19.76
N MET A 567 3.81 -11.61 20.71
CA MET A 567 3.53 -12.04 22.07
C MET A 567 2.15 -12.74 22.19
N MET A 568 1.37 -12.84 21.12
CA MET A 568 0.09 -13.56 21.14
C MET A 568 0.27 -15.06 20.90
N HIS A 569 -0.60 -15.85 21.54
CA HIS A 569 -0.83 -17.25 21.26
C HIS A 569 -2.32 -17.50 21.02
N ASP A 570 -2.66 -18.00 19.83
CA ASP A 570 -4.02 -18.40 19.49
C ASP A 570 -4.05 -19.91 19.15
N PRO A 571 -4.59 -20.75 20.05
CA PRO A 571 -4.66 -22.19 19.86
C PRO A 571 -5.81 -22.62 18.92
N GLU A 572 -6.63 -21.70 18.40
CA GLU A 572 -7.69 -22.03 17.43
C GLU A 572 -7.09 -22.80 16.25
N LYS A 573 -7.69 -23.96 15.93
CA LYS A 573 -7.17 -24.81 14.88
C LYS A 573 -7.62 -24.30 13.51
N LEU A 574 -6.66 -24.03 12.64
CA LEU A 574 -6.85 -23.73 11.23
C LEU A 574 -6.43 -24.90 10.36
N ARG A 575 -7.15 -25.12 9.27
CA ARG A 575 -6.81 -26.14 8.28
C ARG A 575 -5.96 -25.54 7.17
N ILE A 576 -4.73 -26.02 7.02
CA ILE A 576 -3.80 -25.57 5.99
C ILE A 576 -4.15 -26.17 4.62
N LEU A 577 -4.11 -25.35 3.57
CA LEU A 577 -4.49 -25.78 2.22
C LEU A 577 -3.40 -26.59 1.50
N HIS A 578 -2.14 -26.47 1.89
CA HIS A 578 -1.05 -27.25 1.30
C HIS A 578 -1.15 -28.76 1.58
N ASP A 579 -1.39 -29.16 2.83
CA ASP A 579 -1.39 -30.57 3.26
C ASP A 579 -2.71 -31.02 3.92
N GLY A 580 -3.62 -30.08 4.22
CA GLY A 580 -4.89 -30.36 4.88
C GLY A 580 -4.77 -30.56 6.39
N LYS A 581 -3.59 -30.34 6.99
CA LYS A 581 -3.35 -30.50 8.44
C LYS A 581 -4.03 -29.37 9.23
N TRP A 582 -4.39 -29.70 10.46
CA TRP A 582 -4.89 -28.73 11.44
C TRP A 582 -3.73 -28.25 12.30
N VAL A 583 -3.47 -26.95 12.27
CA VAL A 583 -2.41 -26.30 13.05
C VAL A 583 -3.01 -25.20 13.91
N ALA A 584 -2.33 -24.77 14.96
CA ALA A 584 -2.72 -23.57 15.70
C ALA A 584 -2.68 -22.36 14.76
N ARG A 585 -3.57 -21.38 14.96
CA ARG A 585 -3.58 -20.14 14.18
C ARG A 585 -2.31 -19.32 14.40
N LYS A 586 -1.84 -19.25 15.64
CA LYS A 586 -0.70 -18.43 16.02
C LYS A 586 0.04 -18.99 17.23
N VAL A 587 1.35 -19.18 17.11
CA VAL A 587 2.20 -19.62 18.23
C VAL A 587 2.99 -18.45 18.82
N LEU A 588 3.17 -18.45 20.15
CA LEU A 588 3.98 -17.45 20.86
C LEU A 588 5.41 -17.41 20.31
N GLY A 589 5.94 -16.21 20.05
CA GLY A 589 7.30 -16.01 19.55
C GLY A 589 7.42 -16.07 18.01
N ALA A 590 6.46 -16.66 17.30
CA ALA A 590 6.38 -16.53 15.85
C ALA A 590 5.84 -15.13 15.48
N VAL A 591 6.44 -14.48 14.49
CA VAL A 591 5.86 -13.26 13.88
C VAL A 591 4.71 -13.69 12.97
N PRO A 592 3.51 -13.10 13.10
CA PRO A 592 2.42 -13.42 12.19
C PRO A 592 2.74 -12.94 10.77
N HIS A 593 2.22 -13.67 9.78
CA HIS A 593 2.32 -13.32 8.37
C HIS A 593 1.57 -12.04 8.05
N ASP A 594 0.36 -11.88 8.61
CA ASP A 594 -0.53 -10.75 8.39
C ASP A 594 -1.34 -10.45 9.66
N LEU A 595 -1.89 -9.24 9.75
CA LEU A 595 -2.71 -8.80 10.90
C LEU A 595 -4.16 -9.28 10.81
N GLY A 596 -4.48 -10.19 9.89
CA GLY A 596 -5.82 -10.75 9.70
C GLY A 596 -6.54 -10.24 8.45
N LEU A 597 -7.84 -10.54 8.40
CA LEU A 597 -8.75 -10.11 7.34
C LEU A 597 -10.08 -9.60 7.91
N TYR A 598 -10.80 -10.47 8.63
CA TYR A 598 -12.15 -10.18 9.13
C TYR A 598 -12.18 -9.37 10.42
N ASP A 599 -11.24 -9.68 11.32
CA ASP A 599 -11.09 -9.08 12.65
C ASP A 599 -9.60 -8.71 12.83
N PRO A 600 -9.13 -7.64 12.16
CA PRO A 600 -7.73 -7.26 12.22
C PRO A 600 -7.29 -7.00 13.67
N TRP A 601 -5.99 -7.21 13.94
CA TRP A 601 -5.36 -7.14 15.28
C TRP A 601 -5.78 -8.23 16.27
N LEU A 602 -7.04 -8.68 16.25
CA LEU A 602 -7.54 -9.72 17.15
C LEU A 602 -7.28 -11.13 16.62
N LYS A 603 -7.56 -11.36 15.32
CA LYS A 603 -7.36 -12.65 14.65
C LYS A 603 -6.35 -12.51 13.53
N VAL A 604 -5.08 -12.60 13.90
CA VAL A 604 -3.93 -12.57 12.99
C VAL A 604 -3.80 -13.87 12.18
N ASN A 605 -2.94 -13.88 11.15
CA ASN A 605 -2.76 -15.02 10.23
C ASN A 605 -4.06 -15.43 9.52
N ALA A 606 -4.56 -14.56 8.64
CA ALA A 606 -5.61 -14.93 7.70
C ALA A 606 -5.09 -15.86 6.60
N TYR A 607 -3.81 -15.79 6.26
CA TYR A 607 -3.18 -16.70 5.30
C TYR A 607 -3.26 -18.17 5.74
N THR A 608 -3.84 -19.02 4.88
CA THR A 608 -4.04 -20.46 5.17
C THR A 608 -3.38 -21.39 4.17
N LEU A 609 -2.60 -20.87 3.21
CA LEU A 609 -1.98 -21.71 2.19
C LEU A 609 -0.91 -22.64 2.78
N TYR A 610 -0.04 -22.10 3.63
CA TYR A 610 0.99 -22.82 4.37
C TYR A 610 0.97 -22.42 5.85
N ASN A 611 1.61 -23.24 6.70
CA ASN A 611 1.83 -22.89 8.10
C ASN A 611 2.95 -21.85 8.20
N THR A 612 2.58 -20.62 8.53
CA THR A 612 3.48 -19.46 8.62
C THR A 612 4.29 -19.44 9.91
N ASP A 613 3.88 -20.14 10.97
CA ASP A 613 4.66 -20.24 12.21
C ASP A 613 6.02 -20.93 11.97
N ARG A 614 6.14 -21.73 10.91
CA ARG A 614 7.39 -22.39 10.51
C ARG A 614 8.24 -21.56 9.55
N TRP A 615 7.82 -20.37 9.15
CA TRP A 615 8.55 -19.59 8.16
C TRP A 615 9.86 -19.03 8.71
N LYS A 616 10.92 -19.09 7.91
CA LYS A 616 12.29 -18.77 8.32
C LYS A 616 12.66 -17.31 8.09
N ASP A 617 11.85 -16.54 7.37
CA ASP A 617 12.16 -15.14 7.03
C ASP A 617 11.39 -14.10 7.87
N LEU A 618 10.19 -14.40 8.38
CA LEU A 618 9.35 -13.45 9.13
C LEU A 618 10.05 -12.90 10.38
N ASN A 619 10.54 -13.75 11.27
CA ASN A 619 11.23 -13.32 12.50
C ASN A 619 12.50 -12.51 12.21
N PRO A 620 13.42 -12.95 11.32
CA PRO A 620 14.57 -12.13 10.94
C PRO A 620 14.19 -10.77 10.32
N LYS A 621 13.17 -10.75 9.45
CA LYS A 621 12.65 -9.49 8.86
C LYS A 621 12.10 -8.55 9.91
N PHE A 622 11.43 -9.07 10.95
CA PHE A 622 10.91 -8.28 12.06
C PHE A 622 12.02 -7.57 12.82
N VAL A 623 13.04 -8.31 13.23
CA VAL A 623 14.17 -7.75 13.97
C VAL A 623 14.93 -6.71 13.14
N LEU A 624 15.13 -6.98 11.84
CA LEU A 624 15.79 -6.04 10.92
C LEU A 624 14.99 -4.74 10.75
N GLN A 625 13.68 -4.83 10.57
CA GLN A 625 12.80 -3.66 10.44
C GLN A 625 12.74 -2.83 11.72
N VAL A 626 12.55 -3.48 12.87
CA VAL A 626 12.53 -2.81 14.17
C VAL A 626 13.83 -2.06 14.40
N TYR A 627 14.99 -2.69 14.16
CA TYR A 627 16.27 -2.02 14.35
C TYR A 627 16.46 -0.86 13.36
N ARG A 628 16.09 -1.03 12.08
CA ARG A 628 16.11 0.06 11.08
C ARG A 628 15.30 1.25 11.59
N ASP A 629 14.09 1.00 12.05
CA ASP A 629 13.15 2.05 12.44
C ASP A 629 13.62 2.77 13.72
N VAL A 630 14.25 2.06 14.65
CA VAL A 630 14.90 2.65 15.84
C VAL A 630 16.06 3.57 15.44
N VAL A 631 16.99 3.11 14.59
CA VAL A 631 18.14 3.96 14.21
C VAL A 631 17.76 5.09 13.27
N ALA A 632 16.69 4.92 12.48
CA ALA A 632 16.16 5.96 11.60
C ALA A 632 15.53 7.11 12.37
N THR A 633 14.80 6.80 13.45
CA THR A 633 14.03 7.78 14.23
C THR A 633 14.75 8.26 15.48
N GLY A 634 15.69 7.47 16.00
CA GLY A 634 16.34 7.70 17.30
C GLY A 634 15.42 7.46 18.50
N ASP A 635 14.25 6.83 18.29
CA ASP A 635 13.22 6.64 19.31
C ASP A 635 13.60 5.50 20.29
N LYS A 636 14.09 5.90 21.47
CA LYS A 636 14.48 4.97 22.53
C LYS A 636 13.30 4.42 23.33
N SER A 637 12.16 5.11 23.40
CA SER A 637 10.97 4.59 24.06
C SER A 637 10.38 3.45 23.24
N PHE A 638 10.26 3.64 21.93
CA PHE A 638 9.89 2.59 20.99
C PHE A 638 10.84 1.37 21.12
N ALA A 639 12.16 1.59 21.09
CA ALA A 639 13.14 0.50 21.24
C ALA A 639 12.93 -0.34 22.51
N ARG A 640 12.67 0.31 23.66
CA ARG A 640 12.41 -0.39 24.93
C ARG A 640 11.08 -1.12 24.96
N ALA A 641 10.07 -0.59 24.28
CA ALA A 641 8.74 -1.18 24.23
C ALA A 641 8.72 -2.48 23.41
N VAL A 642 9.41 -2.51 22.27
CA VAL A 642 9.43 -3.67 21.36
C VAL A 642 10.52 -4.69 21.68
N TRP A 643 11.50 -4.35 22.53
CA TRP A 643 12.62 -5.23 22.88
C TRP A 643 12.20 -6.62 23.39
N PRO A 644 11.21 -6.79 24.29
CA PRO A 644 10.77 -8.11 24.72
C PRO A 644 10.29 -8.98 23.55
N SER A 645 9.56 -8.41 22.60
CA SER A 645 9.08 -9.11 21.41
C SER A 645 10.23 -9.51 20.48
N VAL A 646 11.23 -8.64 20.31
CA VAL A 646 12.44 -8.96 19.54
C VAL A 646 13.20 -10.12 20.17
N TYR A 647 13.38 -10.10 21.50
CA TYR A 647 14.04 -11.18 22.23
C TYR A 647 13.31 -12.52 22.04
N MET A 648 11.97 -12.52 22.11
CA MET A 648 11.15 -13.72 21.87
C MET A 648 11.24 -14.21 20.44
N ALA A 649 11.19 -13.30 19.47
CA ALA A 649 11.31 -13.66 18.06
C ALA A 649 12.66 -14.33 17.75
N MET A 650 13.75 -13.84 18.35
CA MET A 650 15.07 -14.46 18.22
C MET A 650 15.17 -15.80 18.93
N ALA A 651 14.65 -15.91 20.16
CA ALA A 651 14.63 -17.16 20.92
C ALA A 651 13.79 -18.25 20.21
N TYR A 652 12.69 -17.87 19.58
CA TYR A 652 11.85 -18.77 18.79
C TYR A 652 12.59 -19.39 17.60
N MET A 653 13.47 -18.63 16.95
CA MET A 653 14.18 -19.10 15.75
C MET A 653 15.25 -20.16 16.04
N GLU A 654 15.70 -20.30 17.29
CA GLU A 654 16.72 -21.27 17.71
C GLU A 654 16.30 -22.72 17.44
N GLN A 655 15.01 -23.01 17.41
CA GLN A 655 14.51 -24.37 17.13
C GLN A 655 14.81 -24.84 15.69
N PHE A 656 15.10 -23.89 14.80
CA PHE A 656 15.40 -24.16 13.40
C PHE A 656 16.91 -24.24 13.11
N ASP A 657 17.75 -24.22 14.13
CA ASP A 657 19.18 -24.57 14.06
C ASP A 657 19.34 -26.02 14.54
N LYS A 658 19.16 -26.97 13.62
CA LYS A 658 19.11 -28.41 13.92
C LYS A 658 20.49 -28.98 14.20
N ASP A 659 21.52 -28.49 13.51
CA ASP A 659 22.89 -28.96 13.66
C ASP A 659 23.72 -28.18 14.69
N LYS A 660 23.17 -27.10 15.25
CA LYS A 660 23.76 -26.23 16.28
C LYS A 660 25.01 -25.49 15.79
N ASP A 661 25.13 -25.29 14.48
CA ASP A 661 26.22 -24.52 13.89
C ASP A 661 26.02 -22.99 13.98
N GLY A 662 24.84 -22.57 14.45
CA GLY A 662 24.42 -21.18 14.60
C GLY A 662 23.60 -20.64 13.43
N MET A 663 23.31 -21.45 12.41
CA MET A 663 22.47 -21.11 11.26
C MET A 663 21.13 -21.83 11.30
N ILE A 664 20.10 -21.14 10.80
CA ILE A 664 18.78 -21.76 10.61
C ILE A 664 18.71 -22.51 9.28
N GLU A 665 18.03 -23.67 9.27
CA GLU A 665 17.83 -24.46 8.06
C GLU A 665 16.38 -24.43 7.55
N ASN A 666 16.22 -24.34 6.23
CA ASN A 666 14.94 -24.49 5.53
C ASN A 666 14.53 -25.97 5.42
N GLU A 667 13.23 -26.23 5.45
CA GLU A 667 12.68 -27.57 5.69
C GLU A 667 12.11 -28.31 4.46
N ASP A 668 12.73 -28.16 3.28
CA ASP A 668 12.30 -28.83 2.02
C ASP A 668 10.87 -28.49 1.55
N PHE A 669 10.25 -27.47 2.14
CA PHE A 669 8.97 -26.90 1.71
C PHE A 669 9.07 -25.37 1.61
N PRO A 670 8.10 -24.69 0.98
CA PRO A 670 8.08 -23.22 0.94
C PRO A 670 7.82 -22.64 2.33
N ASP A 671 8.90 -22.27 3.03
CA ASP A 671 8.88 -21.73 4.39
C ASP A 671 9.38 -20.28 4.44
N GLN A 672 9.02 -19.48 3.43
CA GLN A 672 9.41 -18.07 3.28
C GLN A 672 8.56 -17.38 2.18
N THR A 673 8.73 -16.06 2.01
CA THR A 673 7.97 -15.20 1.06
C THR A 673 7.77 -15.75 -0.37
N TYR A 674 8.71 -16.55 -0.88
CA TYR A 674 8.55 -17.32 -2.11
C TYR A 674 7.78 -18.61 -1.81
N ASP A 675 6.49 -18.45 -1.54
CA ASP A 675 5.59 -19.48 -1.01
C ASP A 675 5.28 -20.67 -1.93
N VAL A 676 5.79 -20.70 -3.17
CA VAL A 676 5.78 -21.91 -4.02
C VAL A 676 7.17 -22.34 -4.47
N TRP A 677 8.23 -21.74 -3.93
CA TRP A 677 9.62 -22.11 -4.21
C TRP A 677 10.30 -22.74 -2.98
N SER A 678 10.37 -24.07 -2.95
CA SER A 678 10.97 -24.80 -1.84
C SER A 678 12.47 -24.51 -1.68
N MET A 679 12.91 -24.36 -0.44
CA MET A 679 14.31 -24.26 -0.06
C MET A 679 14.67 -25.37 0.93
N ALA A 680 15.93 -25.82 0.89
CA ALA A 680 16.42 -26.97 1.64
C ALA A 680 17.75 -26.62 2.32
N GLY A 681 17.89 -26.94 3.61
CA GLY A 681 19.12 -26.66 4.36
C GLY A 681 19.38 -25.15 4.50
N ILE A 682 20.64 -24.75 4.58
CA ILE A 682 21.00 -23.33 4.71
C ILE A 682 20.84 -22.62 3.36
N SER A 683 19.83 -21.75 3.24
CA SER A 683 19.65 -20.91 2.05
C SER A 683 20.41 -19.58 2.13
N ALA A 684 20.84 -19.07 0.98
CA ALA A 684 21.48 -17.76 0.89
C ALA A 684 20.57 -16.61 1.35
N TYR A 685 19.26 -16.73 1.10
CA TYR A 685 18.24 -15.74 1.45
C TYR A 685 17.93 -15.74 2.95
N CYS A 686 17.37 -16.83 3.50
CA CYS A 686 17.00 -16.89 4.92
C CYS A 686 18.24 -16.85 5.82
N GLY A 687 19.33 -17.53 5.43
CA GLY A 687 20.59 -17.47 6.16
C GLY A 687 21.20 -16.06 6.18
N GLY A 688 21.13 -15.32 5.07
CA GLY A 688 21.61 -13.93 5.03
C GLY A 688 20.78 -13.00 5.91
N LEU A 689 19.45 -13.18 5.92
CA LEU A 689 18.55 -12.44 6.80
C LEU A 689 18.81 -12.76 8.28
N TRP A 690 19.03 -14.03 8.63
CA TRP A 690 19.33 -14.47 9.99
C TRP A 690 20.62 -13.86 10.54
N VAL A 691 21.72 -13.92 9.78
CA VAL A 691 23.00 -13.33 10.20
C VAL A 691 22.85 -11.81 10.39
N ALA A 692 22.12 -11.13 9.50
CA ALA A 692 21.86 -9.70 9.64
C ALA A 692 20.99 -9.39 10.86
N ALA A 693 19.98 -10.22 11.14
CA ALA A 693 19.08 -10.09 12.28
C ALA A 693 19.81 -10.30 13.62
N LEU A 694 20.74 -11.27 13.72
CA LEU A 694 21.59 -11.45 14.91
C LEU A 694 22.42 -10.20 15.21
N GLN A 695 23.00 -9.60 14.17
CA GLN A 695 23.75 -8.35 14.31
C GLN A 695 22.86 -7.18 14.73
N ALA A 696 21.67 -7.08 14.15
CA ALA A 696 20.67 -6.07 14.50
C ALA A 696 20.16 -6.25 15.94
N ALA A 697 19.90 -7.48 16.39
CA ALA A 697 19.49 -7.79 17.76
C ALA A 697 20.57 -7.40 18.78
N SER A 698 21.84 -7.69 18.48
CA SER A 698 22.97 -7.26 19.32
C SER A 698 23.04 -5.73 19.42
N ALA A 699 22.90 -5.03 18.29
CA ALA A 699 22.92 -3.57 18.26
C ALA A 699 21.70 -2.94 18.95
N LEU A 700 20.50 -3.54 18.80
CA LEU A 700 19.29 -3.08 19.50
C LEU A 700 19.40 -3.30 21.02
N ALA A 701 19.97 -4.42 21.45
CA ALA A 701 20.24 -4.70 22.87
C ALA A 701 21.11 -3.58 23.49
N ARG A 702 22.08 -3.07 22.73
CA ARG A 702 22.90 -1.93 23.14
C ARG A 702 22.07 -0.66 23.31
N GLU A 703 21.20 -0.34 22.36
CA GLU A 703 20.34 0.86 22.43
C GLU A 703 19.42 0.86 23.65
N VAL A 704 18.94 -0.32 24.08
CA VAL A 704 18.12 -0.48 25.28
C VAL A 704 18.92 -0.63 26.59
N GLY A 705 20.25 -0.84 26.49
CA GLY A 705 21.15 -1.00 27.63
C GLY A 705 21.31 -2.44 28.15
N ASP A 706 20.85 -3.45 27.42
CA ASP A 706 20.99 -4.87 27.77
C ASP A 706 22.33 -5.45 27.28
N LYS A 707 23.39 -5.19 28.04
CA LYS A 707 24.76 -5.67 27.73
C LYS A 707 24.89 -7.19 27.66
N ALA A 708 24.03 -7.93 28.37
CA ALA A 708 24.13 -9.39 28.41
C ALA A 708 23.58 -10.01 27.12
N SER A 709 22.41 -9.55 26.67
CA SER A 709 21.84 -9.95 25.39
C SER A 709 22.66 -9.42 24.20
N GLU A 710 23.23 -8.22 24.32
CA GLU A 710 24.17 -7.66 23.33
C GLU A 710 25.30 -8.64 23.03
N LYS A 711 25.97 -9.13 24.08
CA LYS A 711 27.06 -10.10 23.93
C LYS A 711 26.57 -11.45 23.39
N LEU A 712 25.45 -11.97 23.91
CA LEU A 712 24.89 -13.25 23.48
C LEU A 712 24.63 -13.28 21.96
N PHE A 713 23.97 -12.24 21.43
CA PHE A 713 23.68 -12.16 20.00
C PHE A 713 24.92 -11.87 19.17
N TRP A 714 25.92 -11.16 19.71
CA TRP A 714 27.20 -10.96 19.04
C TRP A 714 27.97 -12.28 18.87
N ASP A 715 28.09 -13.08 19.93
CA ASP A 715 28.78 -14.38 19.89
C ASP A 715 28.09 -15.35 18.91
N LYS A 716 26.75 -15.30 18.82
CA LYS A 716 25.97 -16.05 17.82
C LYS A 716 26.20 -15.54 16.40
N TYR A 717 26.20 -14.23 16.20
CA TYR A 717 26.49 -13.60 14.92
C TYR A 717 27.85 -14.05 14.35
N GLU A 718 28.90 -14.08 15.18
CA GLU A 718 30.24 -14.50 14.73
C GLU A 718 30.28 -15.95 14.25
N LYS A 719 29.56 -16.85 14.94
CA LYS A 719 29.41 -18.26 14.51
C LYS A 719 28.66 -18.37 13.20
N ALA A 720 27.46 -17.79 13.13
CA ALA A 720 26.59 -17.82 11.96
C ALA A 720 27.27 -17.23 10.71
N LYS A 721 27.99 -16.11 10.89
CA LYS A 721 28.78 -15.46 9.82
C LYS A 721 29.86 -16.37 9.25
N SER A 722 30.53 -17.16 10.09
CA SER A 722 31.58 -18.10 9.67
C SER A 722 31.01 -19.20 8.77
N VAL A 723 29.84 -19.73 9.11
CA VAL A 723 29.12 -20.73 8.31
C VAL A 723 28.61 -20.11 7.01
N TYR A 724 27.93 -18.96 7.08
CA TYR A 724 27.38 -18.27 5.91
C TYR A 724 28.44 -17.92 4.86
N GLY A 725 29.67 -17.61 5.29
CA GLY A 725 30.81 -17.37 4.40
C GLY A 725 31.18 -18.56 3.51
N LYS A 726 30.83 -19.80 3.90
CA LYS A 726 31.12 -21.04 3.15
C LYS A 726 30.13 -21.32 2.02
N LEU A 727 28.98 -20.64 1.98
CA LEU A 727 27.93 -20.87 0.97
C LEU A 727 28.30 -20.41 -0.45
N TRP A 728 29.38 -19.64 -0.62
CA TRP A 728 29.72 -18.98 -1.89
C TRP A 728 30.40 -19.86 -2.95
N ASN A 729 30.26 -21.19 -2.82
CA ASN A 729 30.54 -22.17 -3.87
C ASN A 729 29.28 -22.56 -4.69
N ALA A 730 28.14 -21.87 -4.48
CA ALA A 730 26.86 -22.25 -5.06
C ALA A 730 26.73 -22.00 -6.59
N HIS A 731 26.11 -22.97 -7.27
CA HIS A 731 25.93 -23.06 -8.71
C HIS A 731 24.66 -22.37 -9.23
N LEU A 732 23.92 -21.55 -8.46
CA LEU A 732 22.70 -20.87 -8.94
C LEU A 732 22.71 -19.41 -8.49
N SER A 733 22.42 -18.47 -9.40
CA SER A 733 22.28 -17.04 -9.04
C SER A 733 20.81 -16.69 -8.80
N LYS A 734 20.42 -16.63 -7.52
CA LYS A 734 19.12 -16.08 -7.09
C LYS A 734 19.24 -14.57 -6.90
N GLN A 735 18.22 -13.82 -7.33
CA GLN A 735 18.23 -12.35 -7.23
C GLN A 735 18.28 -11.85 -5.77
N THR A 736 17.63 -12.55 -4.85
CA THR A 736 17.52 -12.21 -3.41
C THR A 736 18.63 -12.76 -2.52
N GLN A 737 19.65 -13.39 -3.09
CA GLN A 737 20.68 -14.09 -2.30
C GLN A 737 21.45 -13.19 -1.30
N LEU A 738 21.37 -11.85 -1.44
CA LEU A 738 21.99 -10.86 -0.55
C LEU A 738 20.99 -9.95 0.17
N ALA A 739 19.73 -10.35 0.33
CA ALA A 739 18.69 -9.52 0.98
C ALA A 739 19.09 -9.07 2.41
N GLY A 740 19.69 -9.94 3.21
CA GLY A 740 20.20 -9.56 4.54
C GLY A 740 21.34 -8.55 4.49
N GLN A 741 22.22 -8.62 3.48
CA GLN A 741 23.33 -7.68 3.31
C GLN A 741 22.84 -6.29 2.89
N TRP A 742 21.83 -6.23 2.03
CA TRP A 742 21.13 -4.99 1.67
C TRP A 742 20.53 -4.32 2.91
N TYR A 743 19.78 -5.07 3.71
CA TYR A 743 19.14 -4.52 4.90
C TYR A 743 20.14 -4.13 5.99
N ALA A 744 21.17 -4.95 6.24
CA ALA A 744 22.22 -4.64 7.20
C ALA A 744 22.88 -3.29 6.88
N LYS A 745 23.19 -3.03 5.60
CA LYS A 745 23.70 -1.72 5.17
C LYS A 745 22.68 -0.61 5.33
N ALA A 746 21.40 -0.86 5.03
CA ALA A 746 20.35 0.13 5.23
C ALA A 746 20.26 0.58 6.69
N CYS A 747 20.52 -0.32 7.65
CA CYS A 747 20.56 -0.03 9.08
C CYS A 747 21.91 0.50 9.61
N GLY A 748 22.91 0.72 8.74
CA GLY A 748 24.26 1.14 9.15
C GLY A 748 25.09 0.07 9.88
N LEU A 749 24.72 -1.21 9.76
CA LEU A 749 25.45 -2.33 10.35
C LEU A 749 26.72 -2.69 9.55
N PHE A 750 27.68 -3.34 10.21
CA PHE A 750 28.90 -3.83 9.57
C PHE A 750 28.59 -4.82 8.42
N PRO A 751 29.32 -4.74 7.30
CA PRO A 751 29.12 -5.65 6.19
C PRO A 751 29.50 -7.09 6.56
N MET A 752 28.64 -8.05 6.21
CA MET A 752 28.84 -9.47 6.49
C MET A 752 29.88 -10.08 5.54
N LEU A 753 29.87 -9.68 4.26
CA LEU A 753 30.69 -10.28 3.19
C LEU A 753 31.58 -9.26 2.45
N ARG A 754 32.66 -8.80 3.10
CA ARG A 754 33.47 -7.67 2.59
C ARG A 754 34.13 -7.90 1.22
N ARG A 755 34.54 -9.14 0.88
CA ARG A 755 35.37 -9.44 -0.30
C ARG A 755 34.61 -9.93 -1.55
N ILE A 756 33.41 -10.49 -1.39
CA ILE A 756 32.72 -11.23 -2.48
C ILE A 756 31.46 -10.49 -2.99
N ARG A 757 30.91 -9.55 -2.20
CA ARG A 757 29.67 -8.82 -2.49
C ARG A 757 29.60 -8.18 -3.88
N HIS A 758 30.64 -7.47 -4.32
CA HIS A 758 30.64 -6.80 -5.62
C HIS A 758 30.60 -7.81 -6.77
N LYS A 759 31.32 -8.92 -6.65
CA LYS A 759 31.33 -10.00 -7.65
C LYS A 759 29.96 -10.67 -7.76
N VAL A 760 29.27 -10.86 -6.63
CA VAL A 760 27.92 -11.45 -6.61
C VAL A 760 26.90 -10.52 -7.25
N HIS A 761 26.91 -9.23 -6.93
CA HIS A 761 26.01 -8.25 -7.57
C HIS A 761 26.26 -8.14 -9.08
N LEU A 762 27.53 -8.12 -9.52
CA LEU A 762 27.89 -8.17 -10.93
C LEU A 762 27.37 -9.44 -11.61
N LYS A 763 27.48 -10.60 -10.95
CA LYS A 763 26.92 -11.86 -11.48
C LYS A 763 25.40 -11.77 -11.63
N ILE A 764 24.67 -11.33 -10.60
CA ILE A 764 23.21 -11.15 -10.69
C ILE A 764 22.84 -10.19 -11.82
N TYR A 765 23.54 -9.06 -11.94
CA TYR A 765 23.30 -8.11 -13.02
C TYR A 765 23.54 -8.72 -14.41
N SER A 766 24.71 -9.33 -14.62
CA SER A 766 25.05 -9.91 -15.92
C SER A 766 24.16 -11.08 -16.33
N PHE A 767 23.61 -11.84 -15.38
CA PHE A 767 22.73 -12.97 -15.65
C PHE A 767 21.26 -12.55 -15.53
N ASN A 768 20.76 -12.40 -14.30
CA ASN A 768 19.34 -12.21 -14.01
C ASN A 768 18.73 -10.94 -14.63
N VAL A 769 19.53 -9.89 -14.88
CA VAL A 769 19.08 -8.66 -15.56
C VAL A 769 19.42 -8.74 -17.06
N MET A 770 20.70 -8.75 -17.41
CA MET A 770 21.13 -8.54 -18.80
C MET A 770 20.78 -9.70 -19.74
N LYS A 771 20.86 -10.97 -19.30
CA LYS A 771 20.44 -12.11 -20.14
C LYS A 771 18.92 -12.23 -20.26
N PHE A 772 18.15 -11.52 -19.45
CA PHE A 772 16.71 -11.52 -19.53
C PHE A 772 16.20 -10.26 -20.25
N LYS A 773 15.83 -10.43 -21.54
CA LYS A 773 15.26 -9.35 -22.37
C LYS A 773 16.12 -8.07 -22.36
N ASP A 774 17.45 -8.23 -22.38
CA ASP A 774 18.44 -7.15 -22.38
C ASP A 774 18.31 -6.16 -21.20
N GLY A 775 17.77 -6.62 -20.06
CA GLY A 775 17.51 -5.81 -18.88
C GLY A 775 16.25 -4.93 -18.93
N LYS A 776 15.47 -4.98 -20.03
CA LYS A 776 14.28 -4.12 -20.23
C LYS A 776 13.03 -4.55 -19.46
N ARG A 777 13.12 -5.56 -18.60
CA ARG A 777 11.98 -6.14 -17.87
C ARG A 777 12.26 -6.38 -16.37
N GLY A 778 13.34 -5.82 -15.82
CA GLY A 778 13.78 -6.05 -14.44
C GLY A 778 14.64 -7.31 -14.31
N ALA A 779 14.80 -7.82 -13.09
CA ALA A 779 15.58 -9.05 -12.87
C ALA A 779 14.71 -10.27 -12.59
N MET A 780 15.08 -11.38 -13.20
CA MET A 780 14.46 -12.69 -12.98
C MET A 780 14.85 -13.27 -11.63
N ASN A 781 13.88 -13.87 -10.93
CA ASN A 781 14.09 -14.46 -9.60
C ASN A 781 15.16 -15.57 -9.62
N GLY A 782 15.09 -16.52 -10.57
CA GLY A 782 16.02 -17.64 -10.70
C GLY A 782 16.64 -17.77 -12.09
N MET A 783 17.98 -17.87 -12.14
CA MET A 783 18.72 -18.15 -13.38
C MET A 783 19.88 -19.12 -13.12
N TRP A 784 20.05 -20.08 -14.03
CA TRP A 784 21.14 -21.04 -14.04
C TRP A 784 22.45 -20.40 -14.56
N PRO A 785 23.64 -20.93 -14.22
CA PRO A 785 24.93 -20.40 -14.66
C PRO A 785 25.16 -20.46 -16.17
N ASP A 786 24.39 -21.27 -16.90
CA ASP A 786 24.39 -21.29 -18.35
C ASP A 786 23.64 -20.07 -18.94
N GLY A 787 22.85 -19.36 -18.12
CA GLY A 787 22.01 -18.25 -18.53
C GLY A 787 20.57 -18.63 -18.86
N THR A 788 20.17 -19.88 -18.63
CA THR A 788 18.78 -20.32 -18.79
C THR A 788 17.94 -19.97 -17.56
N VAL A 789 16.66 -19.68 -17.78
CA VAL A 789 15.71 -19.35 -16.71
C VAL A 789 15.44 -20.61 -15.88
N ASP A 790 15.38 -20.45 -14.56
CA ASP A 790 14.96 -21.54 -13.69
C ASP A 790 13.47 -21.85 -13.90
N MET A 791 13.18 -23.13 -14.18
CA MET A 791 11.82 -23.64 -14.41
C MET A 791 11.41 -24.61 -13.28
N SER A 792 12.08 -24.55 -12.13
CA SER A 792 11.80 -25.40 -10.96
C SER A 792 10.48 -25.04 -10.28
N ALA A 793 10.12 -23.75 -10.25
CA ALA A 793 8.89 -23.23 -9.66
C ALA A 793 8.33 -22.06 -10.49
N MET A 794 7.03 -21.79 -10.35
CA MET A 794 6.39 -20.62 -10.98
C MET A 794 7.12 -19.32 -10.63
N GLN A 795 7.39 -19.10 -9.34
CA GLN A 795 8.05 -17.89 -8.88
C GLN A 795 9.49 -17.75 -9.38
N SER A 796 10.16 -18.85 -9.71
CA SER A 796 11.52 -18.80 -10.23
C SER A 796 11.60 -18.16 -11.64
N ARG A 797 10.51 -18.25 -12.42
CA ARG A 797 10.35 -17.64 -13.75
C ARG A 797 9.64 -16.29 -13.75
N GLU A 798 9.48 -15.67 -12.59
CA GLU A 798 8.86 -14.34 -12.45
C GLU A 798 9.89 -13.24 -12.25
N VAL A 799 9.48 -12.02 -12.58
CA VAL A 799 10.12 -10.80 -12.14
C VAL A 799 9.24 -10.16 -11.08
N TRP A 800 9.79 -9.93 -9.89
CA TRP A 800 9.09 -9.22 -8.83
C TRP A 800 9.58 -7.76 -8.80
N PRO A 801 8.72 -6.78 -9.12
CA PRO A 801 9.10 -5.36 -9.16
C PRO A 801 9.77 -4.88 -7.87
N GLY A 802 9.15 -5.17 -6.71
CA GLY A 802 9.70 -4.75 -5.41
C GLY A 802 11.03 -5.40 -5.05
N VAL A 803 11.26 -6.66 -5.44
CA VAL A 803 12.56 -7.33 -5.27
C VAL A 803 13.61 -6.72 -6.19
N THR A 804 13.21 -6.34 -7.40
CA THR A 804 14.10 -5.66 -8.36
C THR A 804 14.52 -4.29 -7.87
N TYR A 805 13.61 -3.50 -7.30
CA TYR A 805 13.97 -2.23 -6.66
C TYR A 805 14.86 -2.42 -5.42
N ALA A 806 14.61 -3.43 -4.59
CA ALA A 806 15.49 -3.76 -3.46
C ALA A 806 16.90 -4.19 -3.92
N LEU A 807 17.01 -4.97 -5.00
CA LEU A 807 18.29 -5.30 -5.62
C LEU A 807 19.00 -4.05 -6.13
N ALA A 808 18.29 -3.16 -6.82
CA ALA A 808 18.83 -1.90 -7.32
C ALA A 808 19.34 -1.04 -6.16
N ALA A 809 18.59 -0.94 -5.06
CA ALA A 809 19.02 -0.26 -3.84
C ALA A 809 20.31 -0.88 -3.25
N SER A 810 20.40 -2.20 -3.21
CA SER A 810 21.60 -2.92 -2.77
C SER A 810 22.81 -2.63 -3.67
N MET A 811 22.63 -2.60 -4.99
CA MET A 811 23.70 -2.22 -5.95
C MET A 811 24.18 -0.78 -5.70
N ILE A 812 23.26 0.17 -5.51
CA ILE A 812 23.58 1.57 -5.20
C ILE A 812 24.37 1.66 -3.89
N GLN A 813 23.97 0.95 -2.84
CA GLN A 813 24.68 0.91 -1.56
C GLN A 813 26.12 0.37 -1.69
N GLU A 814 26.39 -0.48 -2.69
CA GLU A 814 27.72 -1.01 -3.01
C GLU A 814 28.52 -0.13 -3.99
N GLY A 815 27.97 1.01 -4.43
CA GLY A 815 28.61 1.93 -5.38
C GLY A 815 28.37 1.60 -6.85
N MET A 816 27.56 0.58 -7.15
CA MET A 816 27.17 0.18 -8.51
C MET A 816 25.93 0.97 -8.96
N VAL A 817 26.05 2.29 -8.98
CA VAL A 817 24.90 3.21 -9.18
C VAL A 817 24.27 3.03 -10.56
N GLU A 818 25.07 2.96 -11.61
CA GLU A 818 24.59 2.80 -13.00
C GLU A 818 23.86 1.47 -13.19
N GLN A 819 24.43 0.36 -12.70
CA GLN A 819 23.80 -0.96 -12.78
C GLN A 819 22.52 -1.02 -11.95
N GLY A 820 22.49 -0.36 -10.79
CA GLY A 820 21.29 -0.23 -9.96
C GLY A 820 20.17 0.47 -10.71
N PHE A 821 20.45 1.62 -11.32
CA PHE A 821 19.47 2.33 -12.14
C PHE A 821 18.99 1.50 -13.33
N LYS A 822 19.90 0.93 -14.12
CA LYS A 822 19.53 0.09 -15.28
C LYS A 822 18.67 -1.13 -14.90
N THR A 823 18.90 -1.70 -13.71
CA THR A 823 18.08 -2.80 -13.19
C THR A 823 16.64 -2.35 -12.88
N ALA A 824 16.47 -1.18 -12.27
CA ALA A 824 15.17 -0.61 -11.94
C ALA A 824 14.44 -0.04 -13.18
N GLU A 825 15.18 0.48 -14.16
CA GLU A 825 14.65 0.97 -15.44
C GLU A 825 13.87 -0.11 -16.20
N GLY A 826 14.27 -1.38 -16.08
CA GLY A 826 13.54 -2.49 -16.65
C GLY A 826 12.11 -2.65 -16.11
N ILE A 827 11.87 -2.30 -14.85
CA ILE A 827 10.52 -2.29 -14.26
C ILE A 827 9.72 -1.10 -14.78
N TYR A 828 10.36 0.06 -14.89
CA TYR A 828 9.76 1.24 -15.52
C TYR A 828 9.26 0.92 -16.94
N HIS A 829 10.10 0.30 -17.77
CA HIS A 829 9.68 -0.11 -19.12
C HIS A 829 8.53 -1.12 -19.09
N ALA A 830 8.55 -2.06 -18.13
CA ALA A 830 7.50 -3.07 -18.02
C ALA A 830 6.15 -2.51 -17.57
N ALA A 831 6.12 -1.49 -16.70
CA ALA A 831 4.90 -1.02 -16.03
C ALA A 831 4.44 0.38 -16.49
N TRP A 832 5.36 1.32 -16.69
CA TRP A 832 5.08 2.75 -16.81
C TRP A 832 5.33 3.33 -18.21
N SER A 833 6.02 2.60 -19.09
CA SER A 833 6.22 3.04 -20.48
C SER A 833 4.91 3.01 -21.28
N PRO A 834 4.86 3.65 -22.47
CA PRO A 834 3.68 3.59 -23.34
C PRO A 834 3.25 2.15 -23.70
N ASP A 835 4.22 1.23 -23.81
CA ASP A 835 4.00 -0.20 -24.04
C ASP A 835 3.92 -1.02 -22.73
N GLY A 836 3.87 -0.32 -21.59
CA GLY A 836 3.83 -0.88 -20.25
C GLY A 836 2.49 -1.56 -19.94
N LEU A 837 2.54 -2.53 -19.04
CA LEU A 837 1.38 -3.32 -18.63
C LEU A 837 0.56 -2.64 -17.51
N GLY A 838 0.99 -1.48 -17.01
CA GLY A 838 0.40 -0.82 -15.84
C GLY A 838 0.79 -1.47 -14.51
N SER A 839 0.38 -0.87 -13.39
CA SER A 839 0.67 -1.37 -12.04
C SER A 839 -0.45 -2.27 -11.50
N LEU A 840 -0.08 -3.45 -10.98
CA LEU A 840 -0.98 -4.48 -10.46
C LEU A 840 -1.54 -4.19 -9.05
N CYS A 841 -1.35 -2.98 -8.50
CA CYS A 841 -1.94 -2.59 -7.22
C CYS A 841 -1.57 -3.57 -6.10
N TYR A 842 -0.27 -3.66 -5.92
CA TYR A 842 0.41 -4.54 -4.99
C TYR A 842 1.36 -3.71 -4.14
N MET A 843 1.62 -4.12 -2.90
CA MET A 843 2.39 -3.37 -1.94
C MET A 843 3.89 -3.29 -2.26
N ARG A 844 4.47 -4.42 -2.67
CA ARG A 844 5.93 -4.61 -2.78
C ARG A 844 6.69 -3.57 -3.62
N PRO A 845 6.15 -3.03 -4.75
CA PRO A 845 6.78 -2.00 -5.57
C PRO A 845 7.13 -0.70 -4.83
N LEU A 846 6.50 -0.40 -3.69
CA LEU A 846 6.90 0.72 -2.81
C LEU A 846 8.38 0.67 -2.39
N ALA A 847 9.03 -0.49 -2.54
CA ALA A 847 10.48 -0.68 -2.38
C ALA A 847 11.36 0.22 -3.25
N ILE A 848 10.82 0.92 -4.25
CA ILE A 848 11.57 1.97 -4.96
C ILE A 848 12.10 3.05 -3.99
N TRP A 849 11.42 3.29 -2.87
CA TRP A 849 11.88 4.17 -1.80
C TRP A 849 13.13 3.65 -1.09
N ALA A 850 13.44 2.35 -1.16
CA ALA A 850 14.71 1.83 -0.68
C ALA A 850 15.89 2.31 -1.53
N MET A 851 15.69 2.59 -2.82
CA MET A 851 16.72 3.23 -3.65
C MET A 851 16.94 4.66 -3.17
N GLN A 852 15.86 5.40 -2.89
CA GLN A 852 15.95 6.77 -2.37
C GLN A 852 16.64 6.79 -0.99
N TRP A 853 16.38 5.81 -0.13
CA TRP A 853 17.12 5.60 1.12
C TRP A 853 18.63 5.42 0.87
N ALA A 854 19.00 4.58 -0.09
CA ALA A 854 20.41 4.33 -0.43
C ALA A 854 21.13 5.56 -1.01
N LEU A 855 20.41 6.40 -1.76
CA LEU A 855 20.93 7.62 -2.39
C LEU A 855 21.03 8.79 -1.41
N SER A 856 19.97 9.01 -0.62
CA SER A 856 19.90 10.10 0.37
C SER A 856 20.80 9.88 1.57
N LYS A 857 21.08 8.62 1.94
CA LYS A 857 21.89 8.23 3.11
C LYS A 857 21.42 8.96 4.38
N PRO A 858 20.21 8.66 4.87
CA PRO A 858 19.64 9.35 6.02
C PRO A 858 20.56 9.24 7.23
N LYS A 859 20.52 10.27 8.08
CA LYS A 859 21.29 10.29 9.33
C LYS A 859 20.74 9.22 10.27
N LEU A 860 21.58 8.24 10.60
CA LEU A 860 21.23 7.16 11.53
C LEU A 860 21.73 7.48 12.93
N HIS A 861 20.86 7.31 13.92
CA HIS A 861 21.13 7.50 15.35
C HIS A 861 21.73 6.21 15.95
N ILE A 862 23.01 5.95 15.66
CA ILE A 862 23.68 4.72 16.08
C ILE A 862 24.59 4.98 17.29
N THR A 863 24.48 4.18 18.34
CA THR A 863 25.43 4.17 19.46
C THR A 863 26.65 3.31 19.11
N HIS A 864 27.82 3.95 18.93
CA HIS A 864 29.09 3.25 18.69
C HIS A 864 29.64 2.62 19.98
N SER A 865 30.27 1.45 19.87
CA SER A 865 30.91 0.76 21.00
C SER A 865 32.40 1.10 21.06
N ASP A 866 32.92 1.20 22.29
CA ASP A 866 34.32 0.93 22.59
C ASP A 866 34.56 -0.58 22.49
N ARG A 867 35.70 -0.99 21.91
CA ARG A 867 36.01 -2.39 21.57
C ARG A 867 35.74 -3.35 22.73
N TYR A 868 35.07 -4.46 22.45
CA TYR A 868 34.79 -5.50 23.44
C TYR A 868 36.07 -6.11 24.03
N THR A 869 36.21 -6.05 25.36
CA THR A 869 37.16 -6.87 26.12
C THR A 869 36.59 -8.26 26.33
N SER A 870 37.24 -9.27 25.74
CA SER A 870 36.92 -10.68 25.94
C SER A 870 37.13 -11.10 27.40
N GLY A 871 36.13 -11.64 28.08
CA GLY A 871 36.37 -12.24 29.40
C GLY A 871 35.19 -12.75 30.25
N PHE A 872 33.94 -12.31 30.03
CA PHE A 872 32.84 -12.67 30.95
C PHE A 872 31.73 -13.47 30.28
N VAL A 873 31.49 -14.72 30.67
CA VAL A 873 30.34 -15.54 30.22
C VAL A 873 29.13 -15.21 31.09
N PRO A 874 28.07 -14.53 30.59
CA PRO A 874 26.94 -14.13 31.43
C PRO A 874 26.00 -15.32 31.71
N LYS A 875 25.41 -15.34 32.91
CA LYS A 875 24.36 -16.30 33.33
C LYS A 875 23.10 -16.28 32.43
N ASN A 876 22.90 -15.25 31.60
CA ASN A 876 21.75 -15.10 30.69
C ASN A 876 21.70 -16.12 29.53
N GLN A 877 22.81 -16.80 29.21
CA GLN A 877 22.78 -17.83 28.17
C GLN A 877 21.89 -19.02 28.56
N PHE A 878 21.82 -19.34 29.85
CA PHE A 878 20.97 -20.41 30.39
C PHE A 878 19.48 -20.04 30.35
N SER A 879 19.13 -18.79 30.65
CA SER A 879 17.73 -18.33 30.58
C SER A 879 17.23 -18.24 29.13
N TYR A 880 18.07 -17.77 28.20
CA TYR A 880 17.74 -17.76 26.76
C TYR A 880 17.50 -19.17 26.22
N ALA A 881 18.38 -20.13 26.51
CA ALA A 881 18.22 -21.52 26.08
C ALA A 881 16.97 -22.19 26.69
N ARG A 882 16.63 -21.87 27.95
CA ARG A 882 15.43 -22.38 28.61
C ARG A 882 14.15 -21.82 27.98
N ILE A 883 14.11 -20.53 27.65
CA ILE A 883 12.99 -19.90 26.92
C ILE A 883 12.86 -20.50 25.52
N ALA A 884 13.96 -20.64 24.78
CA ALA A 884 13.95 -21.25 23.45
C ALA A 884 13.38 -22.68 23.47
N LYS A 885 13.68 -23.46 24.53
CA LYS A 885 13.14 -24.81 24.72
C LYS A 885 11.62 -24.81 24.95
N LEU A 886 11.08 -23.83 25.68
CA LEU A 886 9.63 -23.71 25.94
C LEU A 886 8.83 -23.30 24.69
N LEU A 887 9.49 -22.69 23.70
CA LEU A 887 8.87 -22.21 22.46
C LEU A 887 8.90 -23.23 21.31
N GLN A 888 9.46 -24.41 21.54
CA GLN A 888 9.59 -25.42 20.49
C GLN A 888 8.22 -25.90 20.00
N LEU A 889 8.05 -25.87 18.68
CA LEU A 889 6.89 -26.46 18.03
C LEU A 889 6.90 -27.98 18.21
N PRO A 890 5.72 -28.64 18.27
CA PRO A 890 5.64 -30.09 18.18
C PRO A 890 6.34 -30.57 16.90
N GLU A 891 7.10 -31.66 16.99
CA GLU A 891 7.67 -32.29 15.81
C GLU A 891 6.52 -32.63 14.85
N ASP A 892 6.62 -32.16 13.61
CA ASP A 892 5.70 -32.63 12.58
C ASP A 892 5.97 -34.11 12.43
N GLU A 893 5.02 -34.96 12.80
CA GLU A 893 4.94 -36.30 12.25
C GLU A 893 4.85 -36.11 10.74
N SER A 894 6.00 -36.14 10.08
CA SER A 894 6.08 -36.22 8.65
C SER A 894 5.36 -37.50 8.30
N SER A 895 4.13 -37.38 7.79
CA SER A 895 3.47 -38.48 7.12
C SER A 895 4.33 -38.76 5.90
N LYS A 896 5.33 -39.62 6.06
CA LYS A 896 6.00 -40.24 4.94
C LYS A 896 4.88 -40.87 4.16
N SER A 897 4.51 -40.25 3.03
CA SER A 897 3.50 -40.78 2.13
C SER A 897 3.82 -42.26 1.93
N PHE A 898 2.83 -43.12 2.13
CA PHE A 898 2.96 -44.56 1.96
C PHE A 898 3.71 -44.90 0.66
N VAL A 899 3.54 -44.08 -0.38
CA VAL A 899 4.21 -44.17 -1.68
C VAL A 899 5.72 -43.92 -1.60
N ARG A 900 6.19 -42.97 -0.78
CA ARG A 900 7.63 -42.67 -0.61
C ARG A 900 8.32 -43.75 0.23
N VAL A 901 7.62 -44.28 1.24
CA VAL A 901 8.09 -45.43 2.04
C VAL A 901 8.18 -46.69 1.17
N VAL A 902 7.17 -46.95 0.34
CA VAL A 902 7.18 -48.07 -0.61
C VAL A 902 8.28 -47.89 -1.66
N TYR A 903 8.50 -46.67 -2.17
CA TYR A 903 9.59 -46.38 -3.11
C TYR A 903 10.98 -46.61 -2.49
N GLU A 904 11.20 -46.20 -1.24
CA GLU A 904 12.46 -46.44 -0.53
C GLU A 904 12.66 -47.92 -0.17
N ILE A 905 11.59 -48.64 0.20
CA ILE A 905 11.64 -50.09 0.44
C ILE A 905 11.95 -50.85 -0.85
N ILE A 906 11.34 -50.48 -1.98
CA ILE A 906 11.60 -51.10 -3.30
C ILE A 906 13.03 -50.79 -3.74
N ARG A 907 13.51 -49.55 -3.60
CA ARG A 907 14.88 -49.18 -3.94
C ARG A 907 15.92 -49.94 -3.10
N ASN A 908 15.67 -50.13 -1.81
CA ASN A 908 16.58 -50.87 -0.94
C ASN A 908 16.48 -52.40 -1.11
N ARG A 909 15.39 -52.94 -1.67
CA ARG A 909 15.26 -54.38 -1.97
C ARG A 909 15.79 -54.81 -3.34
N PHE A 910 15.88 -53.89 -4.30
CA PHE A 910 16.30 -54.20 -5.68
C PHE A 910 17.58 -53.47 -6.10
N GLY A 911 18.20 -52.70 -5.19
CA GLY A 911 19.54 -52.14 -5.37
C GLY A 911 20.57 -52.90 -4.53
N SER A 912 20.90 -54.13 -4.95
CA SER A 912 22.08 -54.88 -4.55
C SER A 912 22.61 -55.63 -5.75
#